data_AF-A0A9E7SDZ2-F1
#
_entry.id   AF-A0A9E7SDZ2-F1
#
_cell.length_a   1.000
_cell.length_b   1.000
_cell.length_c   1.000
_cell.angle_alpha   90.00
_cell.angle_beta   90.00
_cell.angle_gamma   90.00
#
_symmetry.space_group_name_H-M   'P 1'
#
loop_
_entity.id
_entity.type
_entity.pdbx_description
1 polymer ?
#
loop_
_entity_poly.entity_id
_entity_poly.type
_entity_poly.pdbx_seq_one_letter_code
_entity_poly.pdbx_strand_id
1 'polypeptide(L)'
;MKRRGFIFNSLVLVLLIPMLLLLATYEDVTSWIVQSQSERVQVERTFRVTSYLEEDFKNALELSTKRALSLTVDFVTNEHTPIDNASKAIQELILRGTYPQLSGYSRVNLFMRNNTLRDWIVNLRDELSRQGYILSPSVDEILNNVQITVAPLDSFHVVVNASISNILIQDLSGKVVYNSSLPQDGSIYAVISIEGMEDPLFSYLTYGRYSRIVSSCKFMYPNLAKPIKVIEGSGSSDIEKFSGQVSISLENLTSNKIYVGDYYTEKDALGYIVKNEPGVSVDKPIIFNTTINNIVVSPLDIFEDEDIAVMVFGNVSGAWCPDASAYEYRVEMNISSSDFEPNALTLLEIPASALANAYHDGNLASIRVYDVGCNPVSFWIEKWGSDEILIWIKTGTTNQYFIYYTTDPAYAIDGYNKETLFDLYDDFEGTSIDTTKWDILGSATVDGNGSLIVSANEKTSVLESKISFNYPIFVRYKMKSTSGTSDFDSGIAVVFGVSGGERLLVNVTYAGSQISDYTNIQIPIKLEGTDFPDYINAQDNTAEIKVYDNQENEVPFWIEYWNTTERKALIWVKSSFTYDRRQGNTYYYHATFYIEYNTGTLTRGNGTAVFEFFDDFEDSTWQDTWDLVGGTSANIAQTNGNLIIKNGNNLLVLRNNADINLYGDHAIRFRMRPYSYYGDWDAGIGIEDLNVRVGYYNTLLFTDDARGENTRNGDYLAVHRAWWDNGRPDEIRQEREDNKFHTYEAQLFPYDNDVYFYDLTNGRDNYDFRYVEDPLYRIYLVLDNENNDNWVYYDWIFLRKYLDEDNLSYNVQQVSSVQSMPMQYIDDNPGNVDHNGDLLAILQNWTSSLASSSTSSDLTAYRRYEVIFNYDSRGISTTFSDLDAVSRITSASVVTSPQLPLKVQIIIDNLAGNDAYFDWIIAGRYPYVSTQPQYSSPESKASVQSGKNARAYNIQPYVDCIQEYKYFGVSGYPSFLERLEGGSTTNRVYYETLAAKMQEAVYGEAKYPIGLVSFILPKDLPPNLDFLVRKQPAVDFIYLDYENYRSDRSDVYKVLGISSNGGVATPIIDENFYLDYQIATAIFGGRGAQDLLVSG
;
A
#
# COMPACT_ATOMS: atom_id res chain seq x y z
N MET A 1 -13.82 138.86 5.88
CA MET A 1 -13.33 137.53 5.46
C MET A 1 -13.33 136.49 6.62
N LYS A 2 -14.44 136.30 7.35
CA LYS A 2 -14.51 135.34 8.49
C LYS A 2 -15.63 134.29 8.40
N ARG A 3 -16.47 134.30 7.35
CA ARG A 3 -17.59 133.34 7.18
C ARG A 3 -17.28 132.13 6.27
N ARG A 4 -16.24 132.19 5.43
CA ARG A 4 -15.87 131.06 4.54
C ARG A 4 -15.10 129.94 5.28
N GLY A 5 -14.21 130.27 6.21
CA GLY A 5 -13.45 129.28 7.01
C GLY A 5 -14.32 128.46 7.97
N PHE A 6 -15.37 129.06 8.57
CA PHE A 6 -16.32 128.33 9.43
C PHE A 6 -17.19 127.34 8.63
N ILE A 7 -17.63 127.71 7.43
CA ILE A 7 -18.42 126.83 6.56
C ILE A 7 -17.55 125.68 6.03
N PHE A 8 -16.30 125.93 5.60
CA PHE A 8 -15.41 124.86 5.15
C PHE A 8 -14.98 123.92 6.29
N ASN A 9 -14.64 124.42 7.49
CA ASN A 9 -14.32 123.55 8.64
C ASN A 9 -15.54 122.78 9.16
N SER A 10 -16.73 123.38 9.15
CA SER A 10 -17.96 122.68 9.53
C SER A 10 -18.37 121.64 8.48
N LEU A 11 -18.19 121.93 7.18
CA LEU A 11 -18.39 120.96 6.10
C LEU A 11 -17.40 119.80 6.20
N VAL A 12 -16.13 120.08 6.52
CA VAL A 12 -15.09 119.06 6.76
C VAL A 12 -15.42 118.22 7.99
N LEU A 13 -15.90 118.80 9.10
CA LEU A 13 -16.38 118.06 10.27
C LEU A 13 -17.63 117.23 9.99
N VAL A 14 -18.60 117.78 9.25
CA VAL A 14 -19.83 117.08 8.85
C VAL A 14 -19.54 115.98 7.82
N LEU A 15 -18.45 116.06 7.05
CA LEU A 15 -17.96 114.98 6.19
C LEU A 15 -17.06 113.99 6.94
N LEU A 16 -16.29 114.44 7.93
CA LEU A 16 -15.40 113.60 8.76
C LEU A 16 -16.17 112.70 9.70
N ILE A 17 -17.26 113.16 10.31
CA ILE A 17 -18.07 112.34 11.22
C ILE A 17 -18.60 111.07 10.50
N PRO A 18 -19.27 111.15 9.33
CA PRO A 18 -19.67 109.96 8.57
C PRO A 18 -18.48 109.16 8.08
N MET A 19 -17.34 109.78 7.74
CA MET A 19 -16.14 109.06 7.29
C MET A 19 -15.46 108.27 8.43
N LEU A 20 -15.39 108.84 9.64
CA LEU A 20 -14.88 108.16 10.84
C LEU A 20 -15.84 107.08 11.32
N LEU A 21 -17.15 107.31 11.25
CA LEU A 21 -18.17 106.29 11.49
C LEU A 21 -18.09 105.16 10.46
N LEU A 22 -17.84 105.48 9.18
CA LEU A 22 -17.62 104.49 8.12
C LEU A 22 -16.35 103.67 8.37
N LEU A 23 -15.26 104.30 8.82
CA LEU A 23 -14.00 103.62 9.17
C LEU A 23 -14.17 102.70 10.38
N ALA A 24 -14.81 103.17 11.46
CA ALA A 24 -15.09 102.36 12.65
C ALA A 24 -16.04 101.19 12.33
N THR A 25 -17.11 101.44 11.56
CA THR A 25 -18.02 100.36 11.13
C THR A 25 -17.37 99.41 10.13
N TYR A 26 -16.48 99.88 9.26
CA TYR A 26 -15.70 99.01 8.37
C TYR A 26 -14.72 98.15 9.16
N GLU A 27 -14.02 98.71 10.15
CA GLU A 27 -13.14 97.95 11.06
C GLU A 27 -13.91 96.90 11.84
N ASP A 28 -15.06 97.25 12.43
CA ASP A 28 -15.92 96.31 13.14
C ASP A 28 -16.45 95.22 12.20
N VAL A 29 -17.00 95.57 11.04
CA VAL A 29 -17.54 94.59 10.08
C VAL A 29 -16.43 93.71 9.51
N THR A 30 -15.26 94.25 9.19
CA THR A 30 -14.13 93.44 8.71
C THR A 30 -13.56 92.53 9.79
N SER A 31 -13.46 93.00 11.04
CA SER A 31 -13.09 92.19 12.20
C SER A 31 -14.09 91.05 12.43
N TRP A 32 -15.39 91.33 12.39
CA TRP A 32 -16.44 90.31 12.47
C TRP A 32 -16.39 89.31 11.30
N ILE A 33 -16.14 89.77 10.08
CA ILE A 33 -15.99 88.88 8.93
C ILE A 33 -14.76 87.99 9.10
N VAL A 34 -13.60 88.54 9.46
CA VAL A 34 -12.36 87.78 9.67
C VAL A 34 -12.54 86.78 10.82
N GLN A 35 -13.17 87.18 11.92
CA GLN A 35 -13.48 86.30 13.04
C GLN A 35 -14.46 85.19 12.64
N SER A 36 -15.56 85.53 11.96
CA SER A 36 -16.53 84.52 11.51
C SER A 36 -15.95 83.54 10.48
N GLN A 37 -15.05 83.99 9.61
CA GLN A 37 -14.34 83.13 8.66
C GLN A 37 -13.32 82.24 9.40
N SER A 38 -12.61 82.77 10.40
CA SER A 38 -11.69 81.99 11.24
C SER A 38 -12.44 80.91 12.03
N GLU A 39 -13.56 81.27 12.67
CA GLU A 39 -14.44 80.35 13.40
C GLU A 39 -15.01 79.28 12.46
N ARG A 40 -15.47 79.67 11.26
CA ARG A 40 -15.97 78.73 10.25
C ARG A 40 -14.88 77.77 9.78
N VAL A 41 -13.67 78.24 9.50
CA VAL A 41 -12.52 77.39 9.11
C VAL A 41 -12.15 76.43 10.24
N GLN A 42 -12.18 76.87 11.49
CA GLN A 42 -11.93 76.01 12.65
C GLN A 42 -13.03 74.95 12.85
N VAL A 43 -14.30 75.32 12.70
CA VAL A 43 -15.43 74.37 12.77
C VAL A 43 -15.35 73.37 11.62
N GLU A 44 -15.03 73.81 10.40
CA GLU A 44 -14.90 72.93 9.25
C GLU A 44 -13.71 71.97 9.39
N ARG A 45 -12.56 72.44 9.89
CA ARG A 45 -11.41 71.59 10.21
C ARG A 45 -11.76 70.55 11.27
N THR A 46 -12.41 70.98 12.35
CA THR A 46 -12.85 70.10 13.45
C THR A 46 -13.83 69.04 12.95
N PHE A 47 -14.80 69.43 12.12
CA PHE A 47 -15.75 68.52 11.50
C PHE A 47 -15.07 67.50 10.59
N ARG A 48 -14.09 67.91 9.77
CA ARG A 48 -13.34 66.99 8.91
C ARG A 48 -12.52 65.98 9.72
N VAL A 49 -11.86 66.43 10.80
CA VAL A 49 -11.08 65.55 11.68
C VAL A 49 -11.97 64.47 12.30
N THR A 50 -13.16 64.82 12.75
CA THR A 50 -14.08 63.84 13.35
C THR A 50 -14.81 62.98 12.32
N SER A 51 -15.07 63.51 11.10
CA SER A 51 -15.80 62.78 10.06
C SER A 51 -14.98 61.69 9.37
N TYR A 52 -13.66 61.85 9.29
CA TYR A 52 -12.78 60.88 8.62
C TYR A 52 -12.09 59.89 9.56
N LEU A 53 -12.17 60.09 10.89
CA LEU A 53 -11.44 59.29 11.86
C LEU A 53 -11.82 57.80 11.82
N GLU A 54 -13.11 57.49 11.64
CA GLU A 54 -13.59 56.11 11.51
C GLU A 54 -13.19 55.48 10.17
N GLU A 55 -13.24 56.25 9.08
CA GLU A 55 -12.84 55.81 7.74
C GLU A 55 -11.32 55.52 7.69
N ASP A 56 -10.50 56.40 8.25
CA ASP A 56 -9.05 56.21 8.37
C ASP A 56 -8.70 55.01 9.25
N PHE A 57 -9.42 54.80 10.35
CA PHE A 57 -9.22 53.63 11.20
C PHE A 57 -9.57 52.34 10.46
N LYS A 58 -10.69 52.31 9.73
CA LYS A 58 -11.06 51.17 8.88
C LYS A 58 -9.98 50.90 7.81
N ASN A 59 -9.51 51.93 7.12
CA ASN A 59 -8.47 51.79 6.09
C ASN A 59 -7.15 51.27 6.67
N ALA A 60 -6.74 51.76 7.85
CA ALA A 60 -5.56 51.27 8.56
C ALA A 60 -5.71 49.81 8.99
N LEU A 61 -6.90 49.43 9.48
CA LEU A 61 -7.24 48.07 9.86
C LEU A 61 -7.19 47.11 8.65
N GLU A 62 -7.78 47.49 7.51
CA GLU A 62 -7.76 46.68 6.30
C GLU A 62 -6.33 46.48 5.76
N LEU A 63 -5.53 47.55 5.72
CA LEU A 63 -4.17 47.50 5.18
C LEU A 63 -3.24 46.65 6.06
N SER A 64 -3.30 46.85 7.38
CA SER A 64 -2.51 46.07 8.34
C SER A 64 -2.91 44.59 8.33
N THR A 65 -4.20 44.28 8.20
CA THR A 65 -4.70 42.91 8.09
C THR A 65 -4.20 42.20 6.84
N LYS A 66 -4.33 42.84 5.65
CA LYS A 66 -3.83 42.26 4.39
C LYS A 66 -2.35 41.90 4.47
N ARG A 67 -1.54 42.78 5.07
CA ARG A 67 -0.10 42.56 5.26
C ARG A 67 0.20 41.46 6.26
N ALA A 68 -0.55 41.41 7.37
CA ALA A 68 -0.40 40.35 8.36
C ALA A 68 -0.71 38.97 7.77
N LEU A 69 -1.80 38.85 6.99
CA LEU A 69 -2.17 37.61 6.29
C LEU A 69 -1.07 37.18 5.31
N SER A 70 -0.59 38.09 4.46
CA SER A 70 0.52 37.78 3.53
C SER A 70 1.79 37.35 4.26
N LEU A 71 2.14 38.00 5.37
CA LEU A 71 3.29 37.61 6.18
C LEU A 71 3.12 36.21 6.79
N THR A 72 1.94 35.87 7.30
CA THR A 72 1.70 34.55 7.88
C THR A 72 1.76 33.44 6.83
N VAL A 73 1.22 33.67 5.63
CA VAL A 73 1.33 32.72 4.51
C VAL A 73 2.80 32.56 4.09
N ASP A 74 3.52 33.67 3.94
CA ASP A 74 4.94 33.69 3.59
C ASP A 74 5.81 32.96 4.61
N PHE A 75 5.52 33.13 5.90
CA PHE A 75 6.20 32.43 6.99
C PHE A 75 5.98 30.92 6.91
N VAL A 76 4.72 30.46 6.85
CA VAL A 76 4.41 29.01 6.80
C VAL A 76 5.03 28.35 5.56
N THR A 77 5.03 29.06 4.43
CA THR A 77 5.56 28.58 3.16
C THR A 77 7.09 28.48 3.14
N ASN A 78 7.81 29.48 3.69
CA ASN A 78 9.28 29.53 3.63
C ASN A 78 9.98 28.86 4.82
N GLU A 79 9.39 28.90 6.01
CA GLU A 79 9.97 28.30 7.22
C GLU A 79 9.43 26.88 7.49
N HIS A 80 8.53 26.39 6.62
CA HIS A 80 7.90 25.07 6.71
C HIS A 80 7.35 24.76 8.11
N THR A 81 6.81 25.79 8.77
CA THR A 81 6.37 25.73 10.17
C THR A 81 4.97 26.33 10.29
N PRO A 82 3.96 25.57 10.77
CA PRO A 82 2.62 26.10 11.01
C PRO A 82 2.60 27.19 12.08
N ILE A 83 1.66 28.12 11.96
CA ILE A 83 1.38 29.10 13.01
C ILE A 83 0.72 28.39 14.20
N ASP A 84 1.16 28.68 15.42
CA ASP A 84 0.62 28.06 16.64
C ASP A 84 -0.82 28.52 16.96
N ASN A 85 -1.15 29.78 16.68
CA ASN A 85 -2.48 30.35 16.79
C ASN A 85 -2.66 31.49 15.76
N ALA A 86 -3.33 31.18 14.64
CA ALA A 86 -3.42 32.10 13.51
C ALA A 86 -4.17 33.40 13.87
N SER A 87 -5.29 33.29 14.57
CA SER A 87 -6.08 34.45 15.01
C SER A 87 -5.28 35.38 15.91
N LYS A 88 -4.53 34.83 16.88
CA LYS A 88 -3.69 35.61 17.79
C LYS A 88 -2.48 36.22 17.10
N ALA A 89 -1.81 35.46 16.23
CA ALA A 89 -0.67 35.94 15.47
C ALA A 89 -1.05 37.14 14.59
N ILE A 90 -2.14 37.03 13.83
CA ILE A 90 -2.64 38.11 12.97
C ILE A 90 -3.04 39.33 13.82
N GLN A 91 -3.69 39.13 14.97
CA GLN A 91 -4.01 40.20 15.92
C GLN A 91 -2.77 41.00 16.35
N GLU A 92 -1.72 40.33 16.81
CA GLU A 92 -0.50 41.00 17.32
C GLU A 92 0.30 41.67 16.19
N LEU A 93 0.30 41.05 15.00
CA LEU A 93 0.88 41.66 13.80
C LEU A 93 0.14 42.95 13.42
N ILE A 94 -1.20 42.96 13.43
CA ILE A 94 -1.99 44.18 13.17
C ILE A 94 -1.66 45.28 14.18
N LEU A 95 -1.57 44.94 15.46
CA LEU A 95 -1.33 45.91 16.53
C LEU A 95 0.09 46.48 16.52
N ARG A 96 1.10 45.61 16.45
CA ARG A 96 2.51 45.95 16.74
C ARG A 96 3.50 45.47 15.68
N GLY A 97 3.07 44.64 14.73
CA GLY A 97 3.93 44.08 13.69
C GLY A 97 4.89 42.99 14.21
N THR A 98 4.60 42.41 15.37
CA THR A 98 5.47 41.42 16.01
C THR A 98 4.65 40.28 16.60
N TYR A 99 5.14 39.06 16.48
CA TYR A 99 4.60 37.87 17.15
C TYR A 99 5.76 36.96 17.58
N PRO A 100 5.75 36.34 18.78
CA PRO A 100 6.90 35.58 19.30
C PRO A 100 7.41 34.50 18.35
N GLN A 101 6.54 33.75 17.69
CA GLN A 101 6.96 32.70 16.75
C GLN A 101 7.70 33.26 15.51
N LEU A 102 7.40 34.51 15.14
CA LEU A 102 8.03 35.19 14.01
C LEU A 102 9.27 36.00 14.45
N SER A 103 9.70 35.89 15.72
CA SER A 103 10.85 36.62 16.23
C SER A 103 12.15 36.07 15.62
N GLY A 104 12.72 36.80 14.66
CA GLY A 104 13.89 36.37 13.90
C GLY A 104 13.63 36.16 12.41
N TYR A 105 12.37 36.10 11.99
CA TYR A 105 12.04 36.00 10.57
C TYR A 105 12.35 37.33 9.86
N SER A 106 13.32 37.30 8.94
CA SER A 106 13.91 38.51 8.34
C SER A 106 12.90 39.35 7.55
N ARG A 107 11.80 38.74 7.07
CA ARG A 107 10.80 39.38 6.20
C ARG A 107 9.68 40.07 6.97
N VAL A 108 9.60 39.95 8.31
CA VAL A 108 8.59 40.66 9.13
C VAL A 108 8.61 42.16 8.86
N ASN A 109 9.80 42.75 8.79
CA ASN A 109 9.99 44.17 8.51
C ASN A 109 9.63 44.54 7.05
N LEU A 110 9.68 43.60 6.10
CA LEU A 110 9.27 43.86 4.71
C LEU A 110 7.75 44.03 4.61
N PHE A 111 6.99 43.19 5.33
CA PHE A 111 5.53 43.22 5.26
C PHE A 111 4.91 44.27 6.20
N MET A 112 5.36 44.35 7.46
CA MET A 112 4.62 45.09 8.49
C MET A 112 5.11 46.52 8.75
N ARG A 113 6.31 46.89 8.29
CA ARG A 113 6.92 48.19 8.60
C ARG A 113 6.03 49.37 8.22
N ASN A 114 5.85 50.30 9.16
CA ASN A 114 5.06 51.53 9.01
C ASN A 114 3.59 51.30 8.66
N ASN A 115 3.05 50.09 8.84
CA ASN A 115 1.71 49.70 8.41
C ASN A 115 0.98 48.89 9.50
N THR A 116 1.25 49.21 10.76
CA THR A 116 0.53 48.68 11.93
C THR A 116 -0.44 49.72 12.49
N LEU A 117 -1.37 49.30 13.36
CA LEU A 117 -2.23 50.25 14.10
C LEU A 117 -1.40 51.19 14.99
N ARG A 118 -0.26 50.72 15.53
CA ARG A 118 0.68 51.58 16.24
C ARG A 118 1.21 52.70 15.35
N ASP A 119 1.64 52.37 14.13
CA ASP A 119 2.16 53.36 13.19
C ASP A 119 1.07 54.37 12.78
N TRP A 120 -0.16 53.89 12.57
CA TRP A 120 -1.31 54.75 12.29
C TRP A 120 -1.60 55.71 13.46
N ILE A 121 -1.65 55.24 14.71
CA ILE A 121 -1.88 56.11 15.89
C ILE A 121 -0.76 57.15 16.03
N VAL A 122 0.50 56.78 15.77
CA VAL A 122 1.63 57.72 15.78
C VAL A 122 1.45 58.80 14.71
N ASN A 123 1.13 58.40 13.47
CA ASN A 123 0.89 59.34 12.37
C ASN A 123 -0.32 60.24 12.63
N LEU A 124 -1.41 59.68 13.17
CA LEU A 124 -2.61 60.41 13.56
C LEU A 124 -2.29 61.46 14.63
N ARG A 125 -1.54 61.08 15.68
CA ARG A 125 -1.11 62.00 16.73
C ARG A 125 -0.29 63.16 16.16
N ASP A 126 0.68 62.84 15.29
CA ASP A 126 1.58 63.83 14.72
C ASP A 126 0.83 64.80 13.78
N GLU A 127 -0.16 64.29 13.02
CA GLU A 127 -1.02 65.11 12.16
C GLU A 127 -2.01 65.96 12.97
N LEU A 128 -2.64 65.42 14.01
CA LEU A 128 -3.48 66.17 14.95
C LEU A 128 -2.67 67.29 15.62
N SER A 129 -1.42 67.02 16.01
CA SER A 129 -0.52 68.02 16.58
C SER A 129 -0.22 69.16 15.61
N ARG A 130 0.05 68.87 14.33
CA ARG A 130 0.23 69.90 13.29
C ARG A 130 -1.01 70.76 13.07
N GLN A 131 -2.19 70.20 13.30
CA GLN A 131 -3.46 70.90 13.15
C GLN A 131 -3.89 71.69 14.40
N GLY A 132 -3.15 71.58 15.50
CA GLY A 132 -3.43 72.28 16.76
C GLY A 132 -4.29 71.49 17.75
N TYR A 133 -4.28 70.15 17.65
CA TYR A 133 -4.98 69.24 18.55
C TYR A 133 -4.01 68.36 19.34
N ILE A 134 -4.47 67.84 20.47
CA ILE A 134 -3.74 66.93 21.37
C ILE A 134 -4.55 65.64 21.45
N LEU A 135 -3.91 64.52 21.11
CA LEU A 135 -4.45 63.17 21.29
C LEU A 135 -4.05 62.63 22.67
N SER A 136 -5.03 62.12 23.42
CA SER A 136 -4.85 61.47 24.71
C SER A 136 -5.76 60.22 24.81
N PRO A 137 -5.38 59.18 25.56
CA PRO A 137 -4.14 59.01 26.33
C PRO A 137 -2.90 58.73 25.45
N SER A 138 -1.78 58.31 26.04
CA SER A 138 -0.55 58.01 25.30
C SER A 138 -0.76 56.90 24.23
N VAL A 139 0.08 56.87 23.19
CA VAL A 139 -0.03 55.89 22.10
C VAL A 139 -0.08 54.45 22.62
N ASP A 140 0.78 54.11 23.59
CA ASP A 140 0.82 52.75 24.15
C ASP A 140 -0.41 52.43 25.01
N GLU A 141 -0.99 53.42 25.68
CA GLU A 141 -2.23 53.27 26.44
C GLU A 141 -3.44 53.11 25.51
N ILE A 142 -3.49 53.87 24.41
CA ILE A 142 -4.50 53.68 23.36
C ILE A 142 -4.38 52.27 22.79
N LEU A 143 -3.17 51.82 22.43
CA LEU A 143 -2.93 50.46 21.90
C LEU A 143 -3.38 49.34 22.85
N ASN A 144 -3.15 49.49 24.15
CA ASN A 144 -3.57 48.50 25.14
C ASN A 144 -5.10 48.44 25.32
N ASN A 145 -5.82 49.49 24.91
CA ASN A 145 -7.27 49.57 24.94
C ASN A 145 -7.93 49.18 23.59
N VAL A 146 -7.15 48.79 22.59
CA VAL A 146 -7.69 48.27 21.32
C VAL A 146 -8.19 46.85 21.54
N GLN A 147 -9.49 46.65 21.32
CA GLN A 147 -10.08 45.33 21.24
C GLN A 147 -10.11 44.90 19.78
N ILE A 148 -9.48 43.79 19.46
CA ILE A 148 -9.44 43.25 18.10
C ILE A 148 -9.70 41.74 18.13
N THR A 149 -10.54 41.28 17.22
CA THR A 149 -10.88 39.87 17.05
C THR A 149 -10.71 39.50 15.59
N VAL A 150 -9.91 38.47 15.31
CA VAL A 150 -9.65 37.95 13.96
C VAL A 150 -10.39 36.63 13.81
N ALA A 151 -11.16 36.47 12.74
CA ALA A 151 -11.95 35.26 12.51
C ALA A 151 -12.06 34.95 11.02
N PRO A 152 -12.25 33.68 10.63
CA PRO A 152 -12.81 33.39 9.32
C PRO A 152 -14.24 33.95 9.28
N LEU A 153 -14.59 34.65 8.20
CA LEU A 153 -15.94 35.14 7.96
C LEU A 153 -16.75 34.10 7.16
N ASP A 154 -16.15 33.59 6.10
CA ASP A 154 -16.63 32.50 5.25
C ASP A 154 -15.39 31.78 4.67
N SER A 155 -15.59 30.83 3.76
CA SER A 155 -14.50 30.06 3.14
C SER A 155 -13.45 30.92 2.44
N PHE A 156 -13.79 32.12 1.96
CA PHE A 156 -12.96 32.98 1.13
C PHE A 156 -12.68 34.36 1.74
N HIS A 157 -13.13 34.62 2.97
CA HIS A 157 -12.92 35.89 3.64
C HIS A 157 -12.50 35.72 5.10
N VAL A 158 -11.56 36.56 5.53
CA VAL A 158 -11.21 36.77 6.93
C VAL A 158 -11.77 38.12 7.37
N VAL A 159 -12.39 38.14 8.54
CA VAL A 159 -12.91 39.36 9.15
C VAL A 159 -12.12 39.74 10.38
N VAL A 160 -11.86 41.04 10.49
CA VAL A 160 -11.28 41.66 11.67
C VAL A 160 -12.28 42.64 12.24
N ASN A 161 -12.72 42.36 13.45
CA ASN A 161 -13.57 43.25 14.23
C ASN A 161 -12.68 44.03 15.21
N ALA A 162 -12.68 45.36 15.15
CA ALA A 162 -11.90 46.19 16.06
C ALA A 162 -12.68 47.39 16.63
N SER A 163 -12.35 47.73 17.87
CA SER A 163 -12.79 48.95 18.54
C SER A 163 -11.68 49.51 19.43
N ILE A 164 -11.63 50.83 19.57
CA ILE A 164 -10.69 51.52 20.46
C ILE A 164 -11.49 52.25 21.52
N SER A 165 -11.28 51.89 22.79
CA SER A 165 -11.96 52.58 23.90
C SER A 165 -11.16 53.82 24.35
N ASN A 166 -11.87 54.85 24.79
CA ASN A 166 -11.30 56.02 25.48
C ASN A 166 -10.33 56.87 24.64
N ILE A 167 -10.78 57.37 23.49
CA ILE A 167 -10.03 58.39 22.72
C ILE A 167 -10.52 59.79 23.10
N LEU A 168 -9.59 60.65 23.50
CA LEU A 168 -9.83 62.05 23.80
C LEU A 168 -8.95 62.93 22.91
N ILE A 169 -9.59 63.75 22.05
CA ILE A 169 -8.95 64.77 21.23
C ILE A 169 -9.36 66.13 21.78
N GLN A 170 -8.38 66.97 22.11
CA GLN A 170 -8.58 68.33 22.62
C GLN A 170 -7.88 69.35 21.73
N ASP A 171 -8.38 70.57 21.66
CA ASP A 171 -7.61 71.68 21.09
C ASP A 171 -6.55 72.22 22.07
N LEU A 172 -5.66 73.10 21.60
CA LEU A 172 -4.63 73.73 22.45
C LEU A 172 -5.18 74.56 23.62
N SER A 173 -6.48 74.89 23.63
CA SER A 173 -7.16 75.59 24.74
C SER A 173 -7.75 74.64 25.78
N GLY A 174 -7.67 73.33 25.55
CA GLY A 174 -8.23 72.29 26.41
C GLY A 174 -9.71 71.97 26.14
N LYS A 175 -10.29 72.52 25.05
CA LYS A 175 -11.66 72.20 24.67
C LYS A 175 -11.72 70.81 24.03
N VAL A 176 -12.66 70.00 24.51
CA VAL A 176 -12.90 68.64 23.99
C VAL A 176 -13.51 68.71 22.60
N VAL A 177 -12.85 68.08 21.63
CA VAL A 177 -13.25 67.94 20.23
C VAL A 177 -13.87 66.57 19.98
N TYR A 178 -13.29 65.54 20.58
CA TYR A 178 -13.76 64.17 20.52
C TYR A 178 -13.52 63.50 21.87
N ASN A 179 -14.51 62.80 22.40
CA ASN A 179 -14.38 62.03 23.65
C ASN A 179 -15.33 60.84 23.60
N SER A 180 -14.90 59.77 22.94
CA SER A 180 -15.69 58.55 22.76
C SER A 180 -14.78 57.35 22.42
N SER A 181 -15.38 56.18 22.20
CA SER A 181 -14.73 55.06 21.50
C SER A 181 -14.56 55.35 20.01
N LEU A 182 -13.77 54.54 19.31
CA LEU A 182 -13.67 54.53 17.85
C LEU A 182 -13.94 53.10 17.34
N PRO A 183 -15.05 52.86 16.61
CA PRO A 183 -16.11 53.80 16.24
C PRO A 183 -16.94 54.29 17.44
N GLN A 184 -17.77 55.32 17.23
CA GLN A 184 -18.63 55.89 18.27
C GLN A 184 -19.67 54.91 18.82
N ASP A 185 -20.11 53.95 18.01
CA ASP A 185 -21.02 52.88 18.41
C ASP A 185 -20.54 51.54 17.82
N GLY A 186 -20.66 50.47 18.61
CA GLY A 186 -20.28 49.13 18.22
C GLY A 186 -18.79 48.96 17.88
N SER A 187 -18.49 48.45 16.69
CA SER A 187 -17.13 48.13 16.26
C SER A 187 -17.00 48.20 14.73
N ILE A 188 -15.78 48.39 14.24
CA ILE A 188 -15.48 48.42 12.80
C ILE A 188 -15.11 47.02 12.33
N TYR A 189 -15.68 46.61 11.20
CA TYR A 189 -15.39 45.35 10.54
C TYR A 189 -14.58 45.60 9.27
N ALA A 190 -13.41 45.00 9.19
CA ALA A 190 -12.60 44.90 7.97
C ALA A 190 -12.72 43.48 7.41
N VAL A 191 -13.25 43.35 6.20
CA VAL A 191 -13.45 42.07 5.51
C VAL A 191 -12.42 41.94 4.40
N ILE A 192 -11.55 40.95 4.50
CA ILE A 192 -10.45 40.72 3.57
C ILE A 192 -10.68 39.42 2.82
N SER A 193 -10.72 39.50 1.49
CA SER A 193 -10.71 38.31 0.63
C SER A 193 -9.34 37.65 0.65
N ILE A 194 -9.33 36.32 0.75
CA ILE A 194 -8.13 35.49 0.58
C ILE A 194 -7.97 35.01 -0.87
N GLU A 195 -8.87 35.39 -1.79
CA GLU A 195 -8.70 35.06 -3.20
C GLU A 195 -7.42 35.68 -3.76
N GLY A 196 -6.67 34.88 -4.51
CA GLY A 196 -5.35 35.26 -5.00
C GLY A 196 -4.20 35.06 -3.99
N MET A 197 -4.49 34.61 -2.76
CA MET A 197 -3.45 34.22 -1.79
C MET A 197 -3.01 32.77 -2.03
N GLU A 198 -1.76 32.47 -1.68
CA GLU A 198 -1.26 31.10 -1.66
C GLU A 198 -1.90 30.30 -0.52
N ASP A 199 -2.29 29.07 -0.80
CA ASP A 199 -2.76 28.12 0.22
C ASP A 199 -1.56 27.59 0.99
N PRO A 200 -1.40 27.97 2.27
CA PRO A 200 -0.22 27.64 3.05
C PRO A 200 -0.10 26.14 3.32
N LEU A 201 -1.20 25.38 3.24
CA LEU A 201 -1.20 23.96 3.59
C LEU A 201 -0.44 23.12 2.55
N PHE A 202 -0.65 23.37 1.25
CA PHE A 202 0.03 22.63 0.19
C PHE A 202 1.53 22.90 0.20
N SER A 203 1.92 24.17 0.34
CA SER A 203 3.33 24.55 0.38
C SER A 203 4.01 24.04 1.65
N TYR A 204 3.31 24.02 2.78
CA TYR A 204 3.82 23.38 4.01
C TYR A 204 4.00 21.87 3.82
N LEU A 205 2.95 21.16 3.41
CA LEU A 205 2.96 19.69 3.28
C LEU A 205 3.94 19.19 2.23
N THR A 206 4.23 20.00 1.20
CA THR A 206 5.14 19.61 0.12
C THR A 206 6.53 20.24 0.22
N TYR A 207 6.89 20.83 1.36
CA TYR A 207 8.15 21.57 1.54
C TYR A 207 8.41 22.61 0.44
N GLY A 208 7.36 23.28 -0.04
CA GLY A 208 7.40 24.31 -1.08
C GLY A 208 7.55 23.77 -2.52
N ARG A 209 7.45 22.46 -2.74
CA ARG A 209 7.54 21.85 -4.08
C ARG A 209 6.27 22.02 -4.90
N TYR A 210 5.13 22.23 -4.23
CA TYR A 210 3.85 22.46 -4.86
C TYR A 210 3.12 23.59 -4.12
N SER A 211 2.59 24.55 -4.89
CA SER A 211 1.82 25.66 -4.36
C SER A 211 0.53 25.82 -5.14
N ARG A 212 -0.49 26.36 -4.47
CA ARG A 212 -1.79 26.67 -5.09
C ARG A 212 -2.24 28.05 -4.68
N ILE A 213 -2.91 28.72 -5.59
CA ILE A 213 -3.57 30.00 -5.33
C ILE A 213 -5.04 29.75 -5.05
N VAL A 214 -5.54 30.30 -3.94
CA VAL A 214 -6.95 30.21 -3.55
C VAL A 214 -7.79 30.99 -4.56
N SER A 215 -8.71 30.29 -5.22
CA SER A 215 -9.67 30.86 -6.18
C SER A 215 -10.99 30.09 -6.08
N SER A 216 -12.10 30.80 -5.90
CA SER A 216 -13.39 30.16 -5.67
C SER A 216 -13.99 29.50 -6.93
N CYS A 217 -14.66 28.37 -6.73
CA CYS A 217 -15.56 27.79 -7.72
C CYS A 217 -16.87 28.59 -7.71
N LYS A 218 -17.25 29.13 -8.88
CA LYS A 218 -18.39 30.06 -9.08
C LYS A 218 -19.74 29.55 -8.54
N PHE A 219 -19.91 28.23 -8.47
CA PHE A 219 -21.15 27.60 -8.00
C PHE A 219 -21.23 27.60 -6.48
N MET A 220 -20.15 27.18 -5.81
CA MET A 220 -20.12 27.02 -4.35
C MET A 220 -19.90 28.32 -3.59
N TYR A 221 -19.59 29.43 -4.27
CA TYR A 221 -19.51 30.75 -3.65
C TYR A 221 -19.74 31.87 -4.67
N PRO A 222 -20.49 32.95 -4.33
CA PRO A 222 -21.24 33.16 -3.09
C PRO A 222 -22.62 32.46 -3.08
N ASN A 223 -23.03 31.85 -4.19
CA ASN A 223 -24.40 31.36 -4.37
C ASN A 223 -24.71 30.03 -3.65
N LEU A 224 -23.68 29.32 -3.16
CA LEU A 224 -23.78 27.97 -2.55
C LEU A 224 -24.59 26.98 -3.40
N ALA A 225 -24.60 27.21 -4.72
CA ALA A 225 -25.19 26.30 -5.68
C ALA A 225 -24.25 25.11 -5.88
N LYS A 226 -24.81 23.93 -6.03
CA LYS A 226 -24.03 22.73 -6.30
C LYS A 226 -23.50 22.81 -7.73
N PRO A 227 -22.26 22.36 -8.00
CA PRO A 227 -21.63 22.41 -9.32
C PRO A 227 -22.16 21.30 -10.26
N ILE A 228 -23.43 20.93 -10.12
CA ILE A 228 -24.11 19.93 -10.96
C ILE A 228 -25.51 20.44 -11.29
N LYS A 229 -25.99 20.15 -12.50
CA LYS A 229 -27.40 20.35 -12.88
C LYS A 229 -28.06 18.99 -13.08
N VAL A 230 -29.33 18.85 -12.71
CA VAL A 230 -30.07 17.59 -12.86
C VAL A 230 -31.39 17.83 -13.57
N ILE A 231 -31.72 16.91 -14.48
CA ILE A 231 -33.05 16.76 -15.06
C ILE A 231 -33.62 15.38 -14.74
N GLU A 232 -34.93 15.31 -14.57
CA GLU A 232 -35.67 14.09 -14.24
C GLU A 232 -36.57 13.69 -15.42
N GLY A 233 -36.75 12.40 -15.67
CA GLY A 233 -37.59 11.92 -16.76
C GLY A 233 -38.04 10.47 -16.59
N SER A 234 -38.76 9.97 -17.59
CA SER A 234 -39.03 8.53 -17.73
C SER A 234 -37.83 7.91 -18.46
N GLY A 235 -37.34 6.77 -17.99
CA GLY A 235 -36.11 6.18 -18.53
C GLY A 235 -36.30 4.74 -18.95
N SER A 236 -35.58 4.30 -19.98
CA SER A 236 -35.46 2.90 -20.35
C SER A 236 -33.99 2.56 -20.53
N SER A 237 -33.49 1.56 -19.80
CA SER A 237 -32.07 1.15 -19.83
C SER A 237 -31.89 -0.23 -19.23
N ASP A 238 -30.89 -0.96 -19.73
CA ASP A 238 -30.30 -2.17 -19.15
C ASP A 238 -29.09 -1.86 -18.24
N ILE A 239 -28.60 -0.61 -18.26
CA ILE A 239 -27.51 -0.10 -17.42
C ILE A 239 -28.10 0.82 -16.34
N GLU A 240 -27.77 0.57 -15.06
CA GLU A 240 -28.27 1.34 -13.92
C GLU A 240 -27.79 2.80 -13.95
N LYS A 241 -26.48 3.00 -14.15
CA LYS A 241 -25.86 4.31 -14.23
C LYS A 241 -24.59 4.27 -15.07
N PHE A 242 -24.39 5.26 -15.91
CA PHE A 242 -23.18 5.43 -16.71
C PHE A 242 -22.96 6.89 -17.08
N SER A 243 -21.77 7.22 -17.56
CA SER A 243 -21.45 8.57 -18.05
C SER A 243 -20.90 8.60 -19.46
N GLY A 244 -21.15 9.67 -20.18
CA GLY A 244 -20.58 9.92 -21.50
C GLY A 244 -20.61 11.38 -21.89
N GLN A 245 -19.82 11.73 -22.91
CA GLN A 245 -19.85 13.05 -23.51
C GLN A 245 -21.16 13.23 -24.30
N VAL A 246 -21.73 14.42 -24.21
CA VAL A 246 -22.96 14.80 -24.89
C VAL A 246 -22.66 15.27 -26.30
N SER A 247 -23.57 14.97 -27.23
CA SER A 247 -23.70 15.76 -28.45
C SER A 247 -25.13 16.26 -28.67
N ILE A 248 -25.25 17.55 -28.97
CA ILE A 248 -26.51 18.20 -29.36
C ILE A 248 -26.65 18.27 -30.90
N SER A 249 -25.56 18.01 -31.63
CA SER A 249 -25.52 18.03 -33.09
C SER A 249 -25.59 16.62 -33.68
N LEU A 250 -26.51 16.39 -34.60
CA LEU A 250 -26.60 15.14 -35.33
C LEU A 250 -25.39 14.88 -36.24
N GLU A 251 -24.62 15.91 -36.63
CA GLU A 251 -23.41 15.73 -37.44
C GLU A 251 -22.27 15.15 -36.60
N ASN A 252 -22.13 15.60 -35.35
CA ASN A 252 -21.06 15.23 -34.43
C ASN A 252 -21.38 13.99 -33.57
N LEU A 253 -22.63 13.53 -33.58
CA LEU A 253 -23.05 12.35 -32.81
C LEU A 253 -22.35 11.07 -33.29
N THR A 254 -21.72 10.36 -32.36
CA THR A 254 -21.05 9.07 -32.53
C THR A 254 -21.59 8.05 -31.53
N SER A 255 -21.36 6.75 -31.75
CA SER A 255 -21.87 5.67 -30.91
C SER A 255 -21.36 5.68 -29.46
N ASN A 256 -20.32 6.45 -29.15
CA ASN A 256 -19.76 6.66 -27.82
C ASN A 256 -20.23 7.96 -27.14
N LYS A 257 -21.16 8.71 -27.75
CA LYS A 257 -21.71 9.96 -27.19
C LYS A 257 -23.20 9.84 -26.86
N ILE A 258 -23.64 10.58 -25.85
CA ILE A 258 -25.04 10.69 -25.45
C ILE A 258 -25.71 11.78 -26.30
N TYR A 259 -26.76 11.45 -27.03
CA TYR A 259 -27.51 12.44 -27.78
C TYR A 259 -28.44 13.24 -26.86
N VAL A 260 -28.45 14.57 -27.01
CA VAL A 260 -29.35 15.48 -26.28
C VAL A 260 -30.19 16.29 -27.27
N GLY A 261 -31.51 16.32 -27.11
CA GLY A 261 -32.39 17.07 -28.00
C GLY A 261 -33.84 17.16 -27.56
N ASP A 262 -34.68 17.82 -28.36
CA ASP A 262 -36.13 17.86 -28.10
C ASP A 262 -36.85 16.60 -28.57
N TYR A 263 -36.30 15.89 -29.56
CA TYR A 263 -36.91 14.72 -30.20
C TYR A 263 -35.88 13.62 -30.39
N TYR A 264 -36.33 12.36 -30.36
CA TYR A 264 -35.52 11.18 -30.66
C TYR A 264 -35.04 11.14 -32.12
N THR A 265 -33.87 10.52 -32.35
CA THR A 265 -33.24 10.30 -33.66
C THR A 265 -32.81 8.84 -33.79
N GLU A 266 -32.88 8.28 -35.00
CA GLU A 266 -32.47 6.88 -35.27
C GLU A 266 -30.95 6.70 -35.43
N LYS A 267 -30.17 7.79 -35.36
CA LYS A 267 -28.70 7.72 -35.46
C LYS A 267 -28.11 7.10 -34.19
N ASP A 268 -27.23 6.11 -34.35
CA ASP A 268 -26.62 5.37 -33.25
C ASP A 268 -25.87 6.29 -32.26
N ALA A 269 -26.06 6.02 -30.97
CA ALA A 269 -25.59 6.80 -29.83
C ALA A 269 -25.40 5.90 -28.61
N LEU A 270 -24.60 6.36 -27.64
CA LEU A 270 -24.41 5.68 -26.36
C LEU A 270 -25.70 5.68 -25.52
N GLY A 271 -26.46 6.77 -25.59
CA GLY A 271 -27.75 6.95 -24.94
C GLY A 271 -28.44 8.22 -25.42
N TYR A 272 -29.68 8.43 -25.02
CA TYR A 272 -30.52 9.54 -25.47
C TYR A 272 -31.14 10.28 -24.30
N ILE A 273 -31.12 11.61 -24.32
CA ILE A 273 -31.80 12.47 -23.37
C ILE A 273 -32.67 13.43 -24.19
N VAL A 274 -33.98 13.18 -24.20
CA VAL A 274 -34.91 13.88 -25.08
C VAL A 274 -36.07 14.50 -24.34
N LYS A 275 -36.55 15.65 -24.82
CA LYS A 275 -37.72 16.29 -24.21
C LYS A 275 -38.99 15.44 -24.33
N ASN A 276 -39.26 14.91 -25.51
CA ASN A 276 -40.51 14.22 -25.84
C ASN A 276 -40.34 12.70 -25.86
N GLU A 277 -41.39 11.98 -25.48
CA GLU A 277 -41.47 10.52 -25.59
C GLU A 277 -41.27 10.05 -27.05
N PRO A 278 -40.39 9.07 -27.31
CA PRO A 278 -40.22 8.51 -28.64
C PRO A 278 -41.48 7.77 -29.08
N GLY A 279 -41.88 7.95 -30.34
CA GLY A 279 -43.01 7.21 -30.94
C GLY A 279 -42.68 5.75 -31.33
N VAL A 280 -41.49 5.26 -30.99
CA VAL A 280 -40.92 3.96 -31.35
C VAL A 280 -40.23 3.33 -30.13
N SER A 281 -40.04 2.01 -30.13
CA SER A 281 -39.20 1.33 -29.13
C SER A 281 -37.73 1.67 -29.38
N VAL A 282 -36.99 1.94 -28.31
CA VAL A 282 -35.56 2.30 -28.37
C VAL A 282 -34.77 1.27 -27.58
N ASP A 283 -33.85 0.57 -28.26
CA ASP A 283 -33.05 -0.53 -27.70
C ASP A 283 -31.76 -0.04 -27.01
N LYS A 284 -31.66 1.27 -26.76
CA LYS A 284 -30.52 1.95 -26.12
C LYS A 284 -31.01 2.72 -24.90
N PRO A 285 -30.13 3.02 -23.93
CA PRO A 285 -30.49 3.83 -22.78
C PRO A 285 -31.10 5.17 -23.19
N ILE A 286 -32.31 5.48 -22.73
CA ILE A 286 -33.03 6.71 -23.10
C ILE A 286 -33.75 7.31 -21.90
N ILE A 287 -33.67 8.63 -21.73
CA ILE A 287 -34.47 9.44 -20.81
C ILE A 287 -35.35 10.37 -21.65
N PHE A 288 -36.65 10.34 -21.42
CA PHE A 288 -37.63 11.17 -22.13
C PHE A 288 -38.65 11.81 -21.18
N ASN A 289 -39.47 12.74 -21.67
CA ASN A 289 -40.39 13.55 -20.85
C ASN A 289 -39.63 14.30 -19.74
N THR A 290 -38.57 15.02 -20.12
CA THR A 290 -37.64 15.65 -19.18
C THR A 290 -38.23 16.84 -18.44
N THR A 291 -37.94 16.92 -17.15
CA THR A 291 -38.48 17.91 -16.21
C THR A 291 -37.44 18.39 -15.22
N ILE A 292 -37.63 19.60 -14.69
CA ILE A 292 -36.97 20.12 -13.49
C ILE A 292 -38.07 20.55 -12.52
N ASN A 293 -38.05 20.03 -11.30
CA ASN A 293 -39.10 20.29 -10.30
C ASN A 293 -40.53 20.05 -10.85
N ASN A 294 -40.72 18.96 -11.60
CA ASN A 294 -41.96 18.60 -12.33
C ASN A 294 -42.42 19.57 -13.44
N ILE A 295 -41.58 20.53 -13.84
CA ILE A 295 -41.85 21.41 -14.99
C ILE A 295 -41.11 20.86 -16.20
N VAL A 296 -41.81 20.65 -17.32
CA VAL A 296 -41.20 20.18 -18.57
C VAL A 296 -40.19 21.20 -19.09
N VAL A 297 -38.96 20.73 -19.35
CA VAL A 297 -37.85 21.55 -19.85
C VAL A 297 -37.19 20.88 -21.05
N SER A 298 -36.59 21.68 -21.93
CA SER A 298 -35.71 21.13 -22.95
C SER A 298 -34.38 20.72 -22.32
N PRO A 299 -33.85 19.51 -22.60
CA PRO A 299 -32.49 19.15 -22.20
C PRO A 299 -31.42 20.10 -22.75
N LEU A 300 -31.70 20.77 -23.87
CA LEU A 300 -30.82 21.77 -24.49
C LEU A 300 -30.63 23.03 -23.64
N ASP A 301 -31.52 23.28 -22.67
CA ASP A 301 -31.35 24.39 -21.70
C ASP A 301 -30.33 24.05 -20.60
N ILE A 302 -29.91 22.77 -20.51
CA ILE A 302 -29.11 22.22 -19.41
C ILE A 302 -27.75 21.72 -19.88
N PHE A 303 -27.68 21.14 -21.07
CA PHE A 303 -26.47 20.58 -21.66
C PHE A 303 -26.04 21.35 -22.90
N GLU A 304 -24.74 21.61 -23.01
CA GLU A 304 -24.06 22.10 -24.21
C GLU A 304 -23.34 20.93 -24.93
N ASP A 305 -22.87 21.16 -26.16
CA ASP A 305 -22.10 20.14 -26.90
C ASP A 305 -20.79 19.85 -26.14
N GLU A 306 -20.38 18.58 -26.06
CA GLU A 306 -19.22 18.08 -25.31
C GLU A 306 -19.32 18.06 -23.77
N ASP A 307 -20.43 18.52 -23.18
CA ASP A 307 -20.67 18.37 -21.74
C ASP A 307 -20.64 16.90 -21.31
N ILE A 308 -20.18 16.62 -20.09
CA ILE A 308 -20.25 15.28 -19.52
C ILE A 308 -21.59 15.07 -18.83
N ALA A 309 -22.36 14.10 -19.33
CA ALA A 309 -23.62 13.66 -18.75
C ALA A 309 -23.45 12.35 -17.98
N VAL A 310 -24.09 12.26 -16.82
CA VAL A 310 -24.30 10.99 -16.09
C VAL A 310 -25.77 10.65 -16.13
N MET A 311 -26.11 9.51 -16.73
CA MET A 311 -27.47 8.98 -16.81
C MET A 311 -27.68 7.95 -15.70
N VAL A 312 -28.79 8.05 -14.97
CA VAL A 312 -29.14 7.18 -13.85
C VAL A 312 -30.58 6.73 -13.99
N PHE A 313 -30.83 5.43 -13.86
CA PHE A 313 -32.13 4.82 -14.06
C PHE A 313 -32.60 4.15 -12.77
N GLY A 314 -33.72 4.62 -12.20
CA GLY A 314 -34.33 3.98 -11.03
C GLY A 314 -35.11 2.71 -11.39
N ASN A 315 -35.28 1.81 -10.42
CA ASN A 315 -36.00 0.53 -10.57
C ASN A 315 -35.43 -0.41 -11.65
N VAL A 316 -34.15 -0.26 -12.00
CA VAL A 316 -33.38 -1.37 -12.54
C VAL A 316 -33.20 -2.34 -11.38
N SER A 317 -33.69 -3.59 -11.50
CA SER A 317 -33.47 -4.63 -10.48
C SER A 317 -31.99 -4.57 -10.08
N GLY A 318 -31.72 -4.34 -8.79
CA GLY A 318 -30.54 -3.58 -8.32
C GLY A 318 -29.23 -3.88 -9.05
N ALA A 319 -28.39 -2.87 -9.26
CA ALA A 319 -27.05 -2.94 -9.86
C ALA A 319 -26.58 -4.37 -10.16
N TRP A 320 -26.76 -4.84 -11.39
CA TRP A 320 -26.11 -6.07 -11.81
C TRP A 320 -24.61 -5.79 -11.87
N CYS A 321 -23.79 -6.76 -11.48
CA CYS A 321 -22.35 -6.56 -11.54
C CYS A 321 -21.91 -6.27 -12.98
N PRO A 322 -21.11 -5.21 -13.23
CA PRO A 322 -20.77 -4.78 -14.60
C PRO A 322 -20.19 -5.92 -15.45
N ASP A 323 -19.34 -6.74 -14.84
CA ASP A 323 -18.69 -7.89 -15.49
C ASP A 323 -19.62 -9.10 -15.67
N ALA A 324 -20.82 -9.07 -15.07
CA ALA A 324 -21.85 -10.09 -15.24
C ALA A 324 -22.80 -9.79 -16.43
N SER A 325 -22.40 -8.89 -17.33
CA SER A 325 -23.22 -8.45 -18.48
C SER A 325 -23.65 -9.59 -19.42
N ALA A 326 -22.90 -10.69 -19.46
CA ALA A 326 -23.19 -11.90 -20.24
C ALA A 326 -24.31 -12.79 -19.65
N TYR A 327 -24.67 -12.59 -18.38
CA TYR A 327 -25.65 -13.42 -17.69
C TYR A 327 -27.05 -12.80 -17.79
N GLU A 328 -28.08 -13.66 -17.86
CA GLU A 328 -29.47 -13.27 -18.11
C GLU A 328 -30.33 -13.28 -16.85
N TYR A 329 -29.92 -14.04 -15.83
CA TYR A 329 -30.61 -14.18 -14.56
C TYR A 329 -29.62 -14.06 -13.39
N ARG A 330 -30.11 -13.69 -12.21
CA ARG A 330 -29.39 -13.87 -10.96
C ARG A 330 -30.31 -14.31 -9.83
N VAL A 331 -29.72 -14.88 -8.80
CA VAL A 331 -30.39 -15.16 -7.52
C VAL A 331 -29.52 -14.63 -6.39
N GLU A 332 -30.15 -13.99 -5.41
CA GLU A 332 -29.47 -13.62 -4.17
C GLU A 332 -29.36 -14.86 -3.29
N MET A 333 -28.17 -15.10 -2.77
CA MET A 333 -27.83 -16.19 -1.87
C MET A 333 -27.39 -15.61 -0.52
N ASN A 334 -28.06 -15.99 0.56
CA ASN A 334 -27.75 -15.53 1.90
C ASN A 334 -27.42 -16.71 2.83
N ILE A 335 -26.20 -16.72 3.35
CA ILE A 335 -25.73 -17.71 4.32
C ILE A 335 -26.18 -17.27 5.71
N SER A 336 -26.81 -18.19 6.45
CA SER A 336 -27.33 -17.90 7.79
C SER A 336 -26.22 -17.42 8.72
N SER A 337 -26.52 -16.51 9.64
CA SER A 337 -25.51 -15.99 10.57
C SER A 337 -24.96 -17.04 11.54
N SER A 338 -25.62 -18.21 11.67
CA SER A 338 -25.12 -19.33 12.48
C SER A 338 -24.12 -20.20 11.73
N ASP A 339 -24.16 -20.20 10.40
CA ASP A 339 -23.31 -21.04 9.56
C ASP A 339 -22.22 -20.21 8.87
N PHE A 340 -22.34 -18.87 8.88
CA PHE A 340 -21.36 -17.98 8.28
C PHE A 340 -20.10 -17.85 9.14
N GLU A 341 -18.98 -18.33 8.61
CA GLU A 341 -17.64 -18.07 9.12
C GLU A 341 -16.85 -17.28 8.06
N PRO A 342 -16.21 -16.15 8.41
CA PRO A 342 -15.50 -15.32 7.44
C PRO A 342 -14.20 -16.00 6.97
N ASN A 343 -13.89 -15.93 5.67
CA ASN A 343 -12.71 -16.54 5.04
C ASN A 343 -12.63 -18.07 5.16
N ALA A 344 -13.76 -18.74 5.41
CA ALA A 344 -13.85 -20.17 5.57
C ALA A 344 -14.16 -20.89 4.25
N LEU A 345 -13.60 -22.08 4.07
CA LEU A 345 -14.00 -22.99 3.01
C LEU A 345 -15.41 -23.51 3.33
N THR A 346 -16.34 -23.29 2.39
CA THR A 346 -17.77 -23.55 2.60
C THR A 346 -18.35 -24.33 1.43
N LEU A 347 -19.00 -25.45 1.73
CA LEU A 347 -19.83 -26.23 0.82
C LEU A 347 -21.27 -25.68 0.87
N LEU A 348 -21.77 -25.31 -0.31
CA LEU A 348 -23.14 -24.83 -0.51
C LEU A 348 -24.00 -25.99 -1.03
N GLU A 349 -25.02 -26.34 -0.27
CA GLU A 349 -26.06 -27.28 -0.65
C GLU A 349 -27.24 -26.51 -1.26
N ILE A 350 -27.29 -26.47 -2.59
CA ILE A 350 -28.24 -25.64 -3.35
C ILE A 350 -29.36 -26.52 -3.92
N PRO A 351 -30.66 -26.24 -3.64
CA PRO A 351 -31.75 -26.92 -4.32
C PRO A 351 -31.72 -26.62 -5.82
N ALA A 352 -31.82 -27.63 -6.68
CA ALA A 352 -31.74 -27.44 -8.13
C ALA A 352 -32.79 -26.45 -8.67
N SER A 353 -33.93 -26.31 -7.98
CA SER A 353 -34.97 -25.33 -8.30
C SER A 353 -34.51 -23.87 -8.19
N ALA A 354 -33.48 -23.56 -7.40
CA ALA A 354 -32.96 -22.20 -7.23
C ALA A 354 -32.25 -21.69 -8.51
N LEU A 355 -31.71 -22.60 -9.33
CA LEU A 355 -30.95 -22.31 -10.55
C LEU A 355 -31.55 -23.01 -11.79
N ALA A 356 -32.87 -23.24 -11.80
CA ALA A 356 -33.53 -24.10 -12.79
C ALA A 356 -33.36 -23.70 -14.27
N ASN A 357 -33.03 -22.43 -14.56
CA ASN A 357 -32.82 -21.94 -15.93
C ASN A 357 -31.34 -21.73 -16.27
N ALA A 358 -30.41 -22.09 -15.39
CA ALA A 358 -29.00 -22.09 -15.74
C ALA A 358 -28.72 -23.23 -16.74
N TYR A 359 -27.97 -22.94 -17.81
CA TYR A 359 -27.43 -24.00 -18.64
C TYR A 359 -26.46 -24.84 -17.82
N HIS A 360 -26.57 -26.17 -17.94
CA HIS A 360 -25.61 -27.11 -17.38
C HIS A 360 -25.62 -28.43 -18.16
N ASP A 361 -24.53 -29.20 -18.09
CA ASP A 361 -24.44 -30.58 -18.62
C ASP A 361 -24.24 -31.64 -17.52
N GLY A 362 -24.20 -31.21 -16.25
CA GLY A 362 -23.96 -32.05 -15.08
C GLY A 362 -22.59 -31.83 -14.45
N ASN A 363 -21.59 -31.41 -15.24
CA ASN A 363 -20.24 -31.08 -14.78
C ASN A 363 -19.94 -29.58 -14.93
N LEU A 364 -20.35 -28.98 -16.04
CA LEU A 364 -20.23 -27.55 -16.33
C LEU A 364 -21.57 -26.85 -16.16
N ALA A 365 -21.53 -25.59 -15.74
CA ALA A 365 -22.70 -24.72 -15.73
C ALA A 365 -22.35 -23.27 -16.08
N SER A 366 -23.29 -22.59 -16.75
CA SER A 366 -23.13 -21.19 -17.17
C SER A 366 -23.46 -20.24 -16.03
N ILE A 367 -22.59 -20.21 -15.00
CA ILE A 367 -22.79 -19.46 -13.76
C ILE A 367 -21.58 -18.61 -13.36
N ARG A 368 -21.82 -17.60 -12.52
CA ARG A 368 -20.78 -16.82 -11.85
C ARG A 368 -21.25 -16.37 -10.46
N VAL A 369 -20.35 -16.43 -9.47
CA VAL A 369 -20.65 -15.99 -8.10
C VAL A 369 -19.97 -14.65 -7.82
N TYR A 370 -20.72 -13.70 -7.27
CA TYR A 370 -20.20 -12.39 -6.85
C TYR A 370 -20.60 -12.10 -5.40
N ASP A 371 -19.77 -11.34 -4.70
CA ASP A 371 -20.15 -10.73 -3.44
C ASP A 371 -21.03 -9.47 -3.67
N VAL A 372 -21.48 -8.85 -2.58
CA VAL A 372 -22.26 -7.59 -2.62
C VAL A 372 -21.51 -6.38 -3.20
N GLY A 373 -20.18 -6.44 -3.27
CA GLY A 373 -19.31 -5.41 -3.85
C GLY A 373 -18.99 -5.64 -5.32
N CYS A 374 -19.59 -6.67 -5.94
CA CYS A 374 -19.29 -7.12 -7.31
C CYS A 374 -17.87 -7.64 -7.53
N ASN A 375 -17.23 -8.16 -6.49
CA ASN A 375 -16.01 -8.93 -6.64
C ASN A 375 -16.38 -10.39 -6.98
N PRO A 376 -15.76 -10.99 -8.02
CA PRO A 376 -16.01 -12.37 -8.35
C PRO A 376 -15.44 -13.28 -7.26
N VAL A 377 -16.26 -14.22 -6.78
CA VAL A 377 -15.90 -15.17 -5.72
C VAL A 377 -15.39 -16.46 -6.37
N SER A 378 -14.25 -16.96 -5.92
CA SER A 378 -13.75 -18.26 -6.35
C SER A 378 -14.77 -19.35 -5.99
N PHE A 379 -15.08 -20.23 -6.94
CA PHE A 379 -16.00 -21.34 -6.72
C PHE A 379 -15.62 -22.56 -7.53
N TRP A 380 -16.09 -23.73 -7.11
CA TRP A 380 -15.97 -24.98 -7.84
C TRP A 380 -17.26 -25.80 -7.73
N ILE A 381 -17.72 -26.36 -8.84
CA ILE A 381 -18.93 -27.19 -8.92
C ILE A 381 -18.51 -28.63 -8.67
N GLU A 382 -18.89 -29.18 -7.52
CA GLU A 382 -18.64 -30.60 -7.22
C GLU A 382 -19.67 -31.49 -7.93
N LYS A 383 -20.93 -31.03 -7.99
CA LYS A 383 -22.04 -31.80 -8.55
C LYS A 383 -23.15 -30.86 -9.01
N TRP A 384 -23.72 -31.14 -10.17
CA TRP A 384 -24.97 -30.53 -10.63
C TRP A 384 -26.04 -31.61 -10.91
N GLY A 385 -26.86 -31.92 -9.91
CA GLY A 385 -27.93 -32.94 -10.00
C GLY A 385 -29.33 -32.36 -10.25
N SER A 386 -30.30 -33.25 -10.44
CA SER A 386 -31.71 -32.88 -10.69
C SER A 386 -32.43 -32.31 -9.46
N ASP A 387 -31.99 -32.69 -8.26
CA ASP A 387 -32.61 -32.27 -7.00
C ASP A 387 -31.70 -31.32 -6.20
N GLU A 388 -30.39 -31.45 -6.36
CA GLU A 388 -29.37 -30.79 -5.55
C GLU A 388 -28.14 -30.45 -6.41
N ILE A 389 -27.58 -29.26 -6.16
CA ILE A 389 -26.34 -28.75 -6.72
C ILE A 389 -25.39 -28.49 -5.55
N LEU A 390 -24.12 -28.89 -5.68
CA LEU A 390 -23.09 -28.72 -4.67
C LEU A 390 -21.98 -27.83 -5.22
N ILE A 391 -21.77 -26.68 -4.58
CA ILE A 391 -20.76 -25.69 -4.98
C ILE A 391 -19.89 -25.35 -3.77
N TRP A 392 -18.58 -25.40 -3.96
CA TRP A 392 -17.60 -24.94 -2.99
C TRP A 392 -17.27 -23.47 -3.22
N ILE A 393 -17.20 -22.68 -2.15
CA ILE A 393 -16.70 -21.31 -2.16
C ILE A 393 -15.77 -21.07 -0.96
N LYS A 394 -14.96 -20.01 -1.05
CA LYS A 394 -14.32 -19.41 0.12
C LYS A 394 -15.07 -18.12 0.47
N THR A 395 -15.71 -18.09 1.63
CA THR A 395 -16.50 -16.93 2.06
C THR A 395 -15.62 -15.69 2.23
N GLY A 396 -16.16 -14.50 1.96
CA GLY A 396 -15.51 -13.23 2.24
C GLY A 396 -15.79 -12.75 3.66
N THR A 397 -15.92 -11.43 3.81
CA THR A 397 -16.34 -10.76 5.05
C THR A 397 -17.86 -10.57 5.14
N THR A 398 -18.60 -10.95 4.10
CA THR A 398 -20.06 -10.79 3.98
C THR A 398 -20.73 -12.15 3.88
N ASN A 399 -21.95 -12.27 4.42
CA ASN A 399 -22.74 -13.49 4.34
C ASN A 399 -23.74 -13.50 3.17
N GLN A 400 -23.71 -12.48 2.32
CA GLN A 400 -24.62 -12.26 1.21
C GLN A 400 -23.85 -12.27 -0.11
N TYR A 401 -24.39 -12.99 -1.10
CA TYR A 401 -23.77 -13.25 -2.39
C TYR A 401 -24.84 -13.24 -3.49
N PHE A 402 -24.40 -13.16 -4.75
CA PHE A 402 -25.25 -13.28 -5.92
C PHE A 402 -24.70 -14.35 -6.86
N ILE A 403 -25.56 -15.29 -7.27
CA ILE A 403 -25.26 -16.26 -8.32
C ILE A 403 -25.91 -15.77 -9.60
N TYR A 404 -25.11 -15.35 -10.57
CA TYR A 404 -25.52 -14.98 -11.91
C TYR A 404 -25.49 -16.21 -12.81
N TYR A 405 -26.44 -16.34 -13.73
CA TYR A 405 -26.55 -17.49 -14.62
C TYR A 405 -27.25 -17.16 -15.95
N THR A 406 -27.01 -18.00 -16.97
CA THR A 406 -27.59 -17.84 -18.31
C THR A 406 -27.96 -19.19 -18.92
N THR A 407 -28.81 -19.18 -19.94
CA THR A 407 -29.15 -20.35 -20.76
C THR A 407 -28.13 -20.61 -21.87
N ASP A 408 -27.17 -19.71 -22.09
CA ASP A 408 -26.16 -19.84 -23.14
C ASP A 408 -25.03 -20.81 -22.73
N PRO A 409 -24.83 -21.93 -23.46
CA PRO A 409 -23.75 -22.87 -23.20
C PRO A 409 -22.33 -22.31 -23.37
N ALA A 410 -22.16 -21.18 -24.06
CA ALA A 410 -20.84 -20.59 -24.32
C ALA A 410 -20.11 -20.14 -23.03
N TYR A 411 -20.84 -20.00 -21.92
CA TYR A 411 -20.32 -19.57 -20.62
C TYR A 411 -20.17 -20.72 -19.62
N ALA A 412 -20.35 -21.97 -20.05
CA ALA A 412 -20.31 -23.12 -19.17
C ALA A 412 -18.88 -23.34 -18.63
N ILE A 413 -18.75 -23.36 -17.30
CA ILE A 413 -17.49 -23.58 -16.58
C ILE A 413 -17.74 -24.55 -15.41
N ASP A 414 -16.69 -25.24 -14.94
CA ASP A 414 -16.72 -26.08 -13.73
C ASP A 414 -16.35 -25.30 -12.45
N GLY A 415 -15.82 -24.09 -12.60
CA GLY A 415 -15.41 -23.25 -11.49
C GLY A 415 -14.70 -21.97 -11.93
N TYR A 416 -14.47 -21.09 -10.98
CA TYR A 416 -13.64 -19.89 -11.14
C TYR A 416 -12.56 -19.86 -10.07
N ASN A 417 -11.29 -19.74 -10.47
CA ASN A 417 -10.13 -19.76 -9.57
C ASN A 417 -10.16 -20.94 -8.57
N LYS A 418 -10.69 -22.08 -9.00
CA LYS A 418 -10.92 -23.29 -8.18
C LYS A 418 -9.65 -23.85 -7.52
N GLU A 419 -8.50 -23.71 -8.17
CA GLU A 419 -7.18 -24.09 -7.63
C GLU A 419 -6.82 -23.34 -6.32
N THR A 420 -7.47 -22.22 -6.03
CA THR A 420 -7.22 -21.42 -4.82
C THR A 420 -8.12 -21.78 -3.63
N LEU A 421 -9.10 -22.67 -3.83
CA LEU A 421 -10.07 -23.03 -2.80
C LEU A 421 -9.54 -24.07 -1.82
N PHE A 422 -8.78 -25.04 -2.32
CA PHE A 422 -8.31 -26.20 -1.58
C PHE A 422 -6.79 -26.18 -1.45
N ASP A 423 -6.29 -26.81 -0.39
CA ASP A 423 -4.85 -27.00 -0.20
C ASP A 423 -4.30 -28.00 -1.24
N LEU A 424 -5.09 -29.02 -1.57
CA LEU A 424 -4.88 -29.92 -2.71
C LEU A 424 -6.14 -29.94 -3.58
N TYR A 425 -5.99 -29.64 -4.87
CA TYR A 425 -7.02 -29.81 -5.88
C TYR A 425 -6.38 -30.42 -7.12
N ASP A 426 -6.96 -31.49 -7.66
CA ASP A 426 -6.57 -32.04 -8.95
C ASP A 426 -7.79 -32.67 -9.64
N ASP A 427 -8.08 -32.24 -10.85
CA ASP A 427 -9.08 -32.83 -11.77
C ASP A 427 -8.44 -33.68 -12.87
N PHE A 428 -7.12 -33.91 -12.77
CA PHE A 428 -6.34 -34.76 -13.67
C PHE A 428 -6.46 -34.36 -15.15
N GLU A 429 -6.78 -33.10 -15.42
CA GLU A 429 -6.84 -32.54 -16.75
C GLU A 429 -5.44 -32.44 -17.38
N GLY A 430 -5.39 -32.56 -18.71
CA GLY A 430 -4.15 -32.51 -19.48
C GLY A 430 -3.55 -33.87 -19.83
N THR A 431 -2.36 -33.85 -20.44
CA THR A 431 -1.75 -35.05 -21.08
C THR A 431 -0.71 -35.77 -20.22
N SER A 432 -0.43 -35.27 -19.01
CA SER A 432 0.55 -35.84 -18.09
C SER A 432 0.18 -35.50 -16.64
N ILE A 433 0.56 -36.38 -15.70
CA ILE A 433 0.40 -36.12 -14.26
C ILE A 433 1.13 -34.83 -13.87
N ASP A 434 0.46 -33.98 -13.08
CA ASP A 434 1.05 -32.75 -12.57
C ASP A 434 2.09 -33.05 -11.47
N THR A 435 3.37 -33.05 -11.86
CA THR A 435 4.50 -33.29 -10.94
C THR A 435 4.79 -32.13 -10.00
N THR A 436 4.05 -31.01 -10.09
CA THR A 436 4.06 -29.96 -9.06
C THR A 436 3.15 -30.30 -7.89
N LYS A 437 2.12 -31.13 -8.12
CA LYS A 437 1.15 -31.60 -7.11
C LYS A 437 1.50 -32.98 -6.55
N TRP A 438 2.09 -33.86 -7.37
CA TRP A 438 2.31 -35.27 -7.00
C TRP A 438 3.76 -35.74 -7.17
N ASP A 439 4.19 -36.60 -6.27
CA ASP A 439 5.31 -37.52 -6.46
C ASP A 439 4.79 -38.85 -7.04
N ILE A 440 5.40 -39.29 -8.13
CA ILE A 440 5.01 -40.53 -8.82
C ILE A 440 5.71 -41.71 -8.18
N LEU A 441 4.96 -42.56 -7.48
CA LEU A 441 5.45 -43.72 -6.74
C LEU A 441 5.27 -45.04 -7.52
N GLY A 442 4.27 -45.10 -8.41
CA GLY A 442 3.89 -46.31 -9.13
C GLY A 442 3.35 -46.03 -10.55
N SER A 443 2.69 -47.02 -11.15
CA SER A 443 2.16 -46.91 -12.51
C SER A 443 0.79 -46.25 -12.51
N ALA A 444 0.73 -44.98 -12.89
CA ALA A 444 -0.51 -44.27 -13.19
C ALA A 444 -0.34 -43.39 -14.44
N THR A 445 -1.43 -43.13 -15.15
CA THR A 445 -1.46 -42.31 -16.36
C THR A 445 -2.74 -41.49 -16.40
N VAL A 446 -2.70 -40.29 -16.97
CA VAL A 446 -3.94 -39.55 -17.29
C VAL A 446 -4.40 -39.89 -18.70
N ASP A 447 -5.72 -39.93 -18.92
CA ASP A 447 -6.32 -40.31 -20.21
C ASP A 447 -6.41 -39.17 -21.23
N GLY A 448 -6.06 -37.94 -20.82
CA GLY A 448 -6.13 -36.74 -21.64
C GLY A 448 -7.49 -36.03 -21.62
N ASN A 449 -8.48 -36.54 -20.87
CA ASN A 449 -9.84 -36.02 -20.79
C ASN A 449 -10.34 -35.93 -19.33
N GLY A 450 -9.46 -35.58 -18.38
CA GLY A 450 -9.86 -35.36 -16.98
C GLY A 450 -10.03 -36.64 -16.17
N SER A 451 -9.24 -37.68 -16.41
CA SER A 451 -9.25 -38.86 -15.54
C SER A 451 -7.87 -39.50 -15.37
N LEU A 452 -7.50 -39.75 -14.12
CA LEU A 452 -6.35 -40.56 -13.74
C LEU A 452 -6.71 -42.04 -13.79
N ILE A 453 -5.97 -42.80 -14.59
CA ILE A 453 -6.02 -44.26 -14.68
C ILE A 453 -4.93 -44.84 -13.78
N VAL A 454 -5.35 -45.59 -12.77
CA VAL A 454 -4.48 -46.36 -11.87
C VAL A 454 -4.61 -47.83 -12.24
N SER A 455 -3.54 -48.38 -12.82
CA SER A 455 -3.55 -49.77 -13.30
C SER A 455 -3.56 -50.76 -12.13
N ALA A 456 -4.34 -51.83 -12.26
CA ALA A 456 -4.40 -52.93 -11.30
C ALA A 456 -3.00 -53.47 -10.98
N ASN A 457 -2.65 -53.54 -9.69
CA ASN A 457 -1.35 -53.99 -9.20
C ASN A 457 -1.43 -54.49 -7.74
N GLU A 458 -0.38 -55.18 -7.27
CA GLU A 458 -0.27 -55.65 -5.87
C GLU A 458 0.01 -54.47 -4.92
N LYS A 459 -0.85 -54.27 -3.91
CA LYS A 459 -0.64 -53.41 -2.72
C LYS A 459 0.30 -52.21 -2.93
N THR A 460 -0.11 -51.25 -3.75
CA THR A 460 0.77 -50.15 -4.13
C THR A 460 0.12 -48.78 -3.96
N SER A 461 0.95 -47.81 -3.57
CA SER A 461 0.63 -46.39 -3.68
C SER A 461 1.20 -45.90 -5.00
N VAL A 462 0.38 -45.24 -5.81
CA VAL A 462 0.80 -44.80 -7.16
C VAL A 462 1.20 -43.34 -7.21
N LEU A 463 0.54 -42.48 -6.42
CA LEU A 463 0.84 -41.05 -6.31
C LEU A 463 0.83 -40.63 -4.84
N GLU A 464 1.71 -39.70 -4.45
CA GLU A 464 1.75 -39.04 -3.14
C GLU A 464 1.72 -37.52 -3.28
N SER A 465 0.95 -36.84 -2.43
CA SER A 465 0.81 -35.39 -2.48
C SER A 465 2.13 -34.68 -2.11
N LYS A 466 2.58 -33.73 -2.92
CA LYS A 466 3.72 -32.87 -2.57
C LYS A 466 3.40 -31.92 -1.43
N ILE A 467 2.15 -31.50 -1.31
CA ILE A 467 1.70 -30.73 -0.14
C ILE A 467 1.64 -31.63 1.11
N SER A 468 1.93 -31.01 2.26
CA SER A 468 1.95 -31.61 3.59
C SER A 468 0.90 -30.92 4.47
N PHE A 469 0.13 -31.69 5.24
CA PHE A 469 -0.92 -31.16 6.12
C PHE A 469 -0.54 -31.31 7.60
N ASN A 470 -0.61 -30.21 8.35
CA ASN A 470 -0.26 -30.17 9.78
C ASN A 470 -1.48 -29.95 10.69
N TYR A 471 -2.66 -30.28 10.20
CA TYR A 471 -3.95 -30.11 10.86
C TYR A 471 -4.90 -31.24 10.45
N PRO A 472 -6.02 -31.47 11.16
CA PRO A 472 -7.09 -32.36 10.71
C PRO A 472 -7.53 -32.03 9.28
N ILE A 473 -7.71 -33.05 8.45
CA ILE A 473 -8.05 -32.86 7.03
C ILE A 473 -9.34 -33.59 6.66
N PHE A 474 -9.97 -33.09 5.60
CA PHE A 474 -10.89 -33.89 4.80
C PHE A 474 -10.24 -34.17 3.44
N VAL A 475 -10.60 -35.30 2.84
CA VAL A 475 -10.26 -35.64 1.45
C VAL A 475 -11.56 -36.06 0.78
N ARG A 476 -11.94 -35.40 -0.32
CA ARG A 476 -13.03 -35.88 -1.19
C ARG A 476 -12.46 -36.25 -2.53
N TYR A 477 -12.98 -37.32 -3.11
CA TYR A 477 -12.56 -37.75 -4.44
C TYR A 477 -13.68 -38.48 -5.15
N LYS A 478 -13.60 -38.54 -6.48
CA LYS A 478 -14.58 -39.23 -7.32
C LYS A 478 -13.91 -40.33 -8.12
N MET A 479 -14.36 -41.56 -7.96
CA MET A 479 -13.69 -42.75 -8.49
C MET A 479 -14.68 -43.78 -9.05
N LYS A 480 -14.25 -44.56 -10.05
CA LYS A 480 -14.91 -45.80 -10.51
C LYS A 480 -13.90 -46.91 -10.84
N SER A 481 -14.41 -48.11 -10.98
CA SER A 481 -13.70 -49.30 -11.47
C SER A 481 -13.92 -49.56 -12.96
N THR A 482 -13.05 -50.37 -13.58
CA THR A 482 -13.29 -50.94 -14.92
C THR A 482 -14.47 -51.93 -14.92
N SER A 483 -14.63 -52.70 -13.84
CA SER A 483 -15.52 -53.86 -13.73
C SER A 483 -16.14 -53.94 -12.34
N GLY A 484 -17.45 -54.22 -12.27
CA GLY A 484 -18.18 -54.41 -11.01
C GLY A 484 -18.14 -55.83 -10.45
N THR A 485 -17.35 -56.73 -11.06
CA THR A 485 -17.31 -58.16 -10.67
C THR A 485 -15.91 -58.68 -10.35
N SER A 486 -14.87 -57.93 -10.67
CA SER A 486 -13.48 -58.29 -10.34
C SER A 486 -13.07 -57.58 -9.04
N ASP A 487 -12.08 -58.10 -8.33
CA ASP A 487 -11.40 -57.41 -7.22
C ASP A 487 -11.05 -55.96 -7.62
N PHE A 488 -11.19 -54.99 -6.73
CA PHE A 488 -11.02 -53.56 -7.02
C PHE A 488 -10.14 -52.82 -6.02
N ASP A 489 -10.38 -53.00 -4.71
CA ASP A 489 -9.57 -52.49 -3.59
C ASP A 489 -8.78 -51.19 -3.91
N SER A 490 -9.51 -50.10 -4.17
CA SER A 490 -8.90 -48.81 -4.53
C SER A 490 -9.54 -47.63 -3.79
N GLY A 491 -8.80 -46.54 -3.70
CA GLY A 491 -9.21 -45.32 -3.03
C GLY A 491 -7.99 -44.46 -2.67
N ILE A 492 -7.95 -43.95 -1.44
CA ILE A 492 -6.86 -43.10 -0.96
C ILE A 492 -6.25 -43.64 0.34
N ALA A 493 -5.01 -43.26 0.62
CA ALA A 493 -4.44 -43.40 1.95
C ALA A 493 -4.10 -42.03 2.55
N VAL A 494 -4.32 -41.89 3.85
CA VAL A 494 -3.73 -40.80 4.64
C VAL A 494 -2.48 -41.37 5.31
N VAL A 495 -1.34 -40.78 4.98
CA VAL A 495 -0.03 -41.23 5.42
C VAL A 495 0.53 -40.23 6.41
N PHE A 496 0.98 -40.73 7.54
CA PHE A 496 1.54 -39.91 8.60
C PHE A 496 2.66 -40.67 9.29
N GLY A 497 3.58 -39.93 9.87
CA GLY A 497 4.92 -40.43 10.13
C GLY A 497 5.78 -40.32 8.89
N VAL A 498 7.08 -40.20 9.13
CA VAL A 498 8.06 -39.92 8.09
C VAL A 498 8.33 -41.16 7.25
N SER A 499 8.11 -41.03 5.95
CA SER A 499 8.84 -41.80 4.96
C SER A 499 10.31 -41.39 5.07
N GLY A 500 11.19 -42.35 5.34
CA GLY A 500 12.62 -42.09 5.47
C GLY A 500 13.27 -42.95 6.54
N GLY A 501 14.56 -43.20 6.34
CA GLY A 501 15.41 -43.93 7.28
C GLY A 501 15.53 -43.21 8.62
N GLU A 502 16.47 -43.64 9.43
CA GLU A 502 16.79 -42.95 10.67
C GLU A 502 17.21 -41.49 10.39
N ARG A 503 16.80 -40.55 11.25
CA ARG A 503 17.07 -39.11 11.07
C ARG A 503 17.79 -38.52 12.28
N LEU A 504 18.51 -37.44 12.04
CA LEU A 504 19.15 -36.60 13.06
C LEU A 504 18.37 -35.31 13.21
N LEU A 505 17.73 -35.11 14.35
CA LEU A 505 17.11 -33.84 14.73
C LEU A 505 18.21 -32.88 15.22
N VAL A 506 18.29 -31.70 14.62
CA VAL A 506 19.23 -30.64 15.00
C VAL A 506 18.45 -29.39 15.33
N ASN A 507 18.40 -29.03 16.60
CA ASN A 507 17.89 -27.73 17.03
C ASN A 507 19.04 -26.74 17.16
N VAL A 508 18.99 -25.69 16.37
CA VAL A 508 19.97 -24.60 16.36
C VAL A 508 19.40 -23.43 17.16
N THR A 509 20.14 -22.96 18.15
CA THR A 509 19.80 -21.75 18.91
C THR A 509 20.89 -20.72 18.72
N TYR A 510 20.52 -19.52 18.27
CA TYR A 510 21.38 -18.35 18.27
C TYR A 510 21.07 -17.47 19.48
N ALA A 511 22.08 -17.07 20.23
CA ALA A 511 21.98 -16.22 21.41
C ALA A 511 23.02 -15.09 21.38
N GLY A 512 22.75 -14.03 20.61
CA GLY A 512 23.73 -12.97 20.34
C GLY A 512 23.12 -11.60 20.08
N SER A 513 23.80 -10.81 19.26
CA SER A 513 23.33 -9.49 18.79
C SER A 513 22.05 -9.61 17.96
N GLN A 514 21.36 -8.49 17.73
CA GLN A 514 20.16 -8.53 16.89
C GLN A 514 20.52 -8.84 15.44
N ILE A 515 19.93 -9.90 14.88
CA ILE A 515 19.97 -10.18 13.45
C ILE A 515 18.92 -9.29 12.77
N SER A 516 19.35 -8.42 11.85
CA SER A 516 18.47 -7.45 11.17
C SER A 516 17.44 -8.13 10.26
N ASP A 517 17.88 -9.18 9.54
CA ASP A 517 17.06 -10.05 8.71
C ASP A 517 17.36 -11.52 9.07
N TYR A 518 16.42 -12.15 9.77
CA TYR A 518 16.53 -13.54 10.24
C TYR A 518 15.91 -14.55 9.27
N THR A 519 15.60 -14.14 8.04
CA THR A 519 15.05 -14.98 6.97
C THR A 519 16.06 -15.19 5.85
N ASN A 520 16.00 -16.35 5.17
CA ASN A 520 16.89 -16.68 4.05
C ASN A 520 18.38 -16.45 4.37
N ILE A 521 18.81 -16.87 5.55
CA ILE A 521 20.18 -16.73 6.05
C ILE A 521 20.93 -18.07 5.94
N GLN A 522 22.25 -18.00 5.79
CA GLN A 522 23.13 -19.16 5.78
C GLN A 522 23.48 -19.55 7.22
N ILE A 523 22.94 -20.68 7.68
CA ILE A 523 23.09 -21.19 9.04
C ILE A 523 24.09 -22.35 9.00
N PRO A 524 25.21 -22.29 9.76
CA PRO A 524 26.09 -23.42 9.91
C PRO A 524 25.53 -24.40 10.95
N ILE A 525 25.69 -25.69 10.67
CA ILE A 525 25.40 -26.82 11.56
C ILE A 525 26.73 -27.49 11.87
N LYS A 526 27.21 -27.29 13.09
CA LYS A 526 28.44 -27.93 13.60
C LYS A 526 28.09 -29.21 14.33
N LEU A 527 28.58 -30.34 13.83
CA LEU A 527 28.45 -31.64 14.48
C LEU A 527 29.82 -32.08 14.98
N GLU A 528 30.01 -32.13 16.29
CA GLU A 528 31.29 -32.50 16.89
C GLU A 528 31.14 -33.26 18.22
N GLY A 529 32.19 -33.98 18.62
CA GLY A 529 32.23 -34.62 19.92
C GLY A 529 31.16 -35.71 20.11
N THR A 530 30.22 -35.49 21.03
CA THR A 530 29.09 -36.41 21.27
C THR A 530 27.97 -36.28 20.24
N ASP A 531 27.89 -35.14 19.56
CA ASP A 531 26.85 -34.85 18.57
C ASP A 531 27.25 -35.32 17.16
N PHE A 532 28.51 -35.75 16.99
CA PHE A 532 29.01 -36.26 15.73
C PHE A 532 28.36 -37.61 15.37
N PRO A 533 27.77 -37.76 14.18
CA PRO A 533 26.99 -38.94 13.83
C PRO A 533 27.85 -40.02 13.19
N ASP A 534 28.51 -40.85 14.02
CA ASP A 534 29.43 -41.93 13.59
C ASP A 534 28.78 -43.01 12.69
N TYR A 535 27.45 -43.01 12.58
CA TYR A 535 26.64 -43.96 11.80
C TYR A 535 26.21 -43.45 10.41
N ILE A 536 26.57 -42.21 10.05
CA ILE A 536 26.30 -41.65 8.72
C ILE A 536 27.45 -42.04 7.79
N ASN A 537 27.11 -42.63 6.64
CA ASN A 537 28.10 -42.89 5.59
C ASN A 537 28.59 -41.56 5.00
N ALA A 538 29.88 -41.28 5.18
CA ALA A 538 30.52 -40.06 4.72
C ALA A 538 31.98 -40.30 4.34
N GLN A 539 32.44 -39.64 3.29
CA GLN A 539 33.78 -39.76 2.74
C GLN A 539 34.18 -38.44 2.03
N ASP A 540 35.41 -37.97 2.22
CA ASP A 540 36.01 -36.87 1.42
C ASP A 540 35.12 -35.61 1.32
N ASN A 541 34.60 -35.10 2.45
CA ASN A 541 33.64 -33.98 2.54
C ASN A 541 32.31 -34.22 1.81
N THR A 542 31.94 -35.47 1.56
CA THR A 542 30.61 -35.88 1.10
C THR A 542 29.94 -36.76 2.14
N ALA A 543 28.62 -36.73 2.20
CA ALA A 543 27.83 -37.58 3.09
C ALA A 543 26.53 -38.02 2.42
N GLU A 544 26.02 -39.20 2.80
CA GLU A 544 24.71 -39.69 2.36
C GLU A 544 23.61 -39.02 3.16
N ILE A 545 23.33 -37.74 2.88
CA ILE A 545 22.36 -36.96 3.64
C ILE A 545 21.39 -36.17 2.77
N LYS A 546 20.22 -35.88 3.34
CA LYS A 546 19.29 -34.82 2.92
C LYS A 546 18.89 -34.02 4.15
N VAL A 547 18.57 -32.74 3.97
CA VAL A 547 18.19 -31.86 5.09
C VAL A 547 16.80 -31.32 4.86
N TYR A 548 15.98 -31.32 5.91
CA TYR A 548 14.62 -30.80 5.91
C TYR A 548 14.44 -29.78 7.03
N ASP A 549 13.59 -28.78 6.82
CA ASP A 549 13.16 -27.85 7.87
C ASP A 549 12.09 -28.47 8.78
N ASN A 550 11.58 -27.70 9.75
CA ASN A 550 10.52 -28.15 10.64
C ASN A 550 9.12 -28.24 10.00
N GLN A 551 8.99 -27.87 8.72
CA GLN A 551 7.80 -28.11 7.91
C GLN A 551 7.98 -29.30 6.95
N GLU A 552 9.10 -30.02 7.03
CA GLU A 552 9.49 -31.12 6.13
C GLU A 552 9.72 -30.70 4.67
N ASN A 553 10.04 -29.42 4.43
CA ASN A 553 10.53 -29.00 3.12
C ASN A 553 12.01 -29.35 3.03
N GLU A 554 12.45 -29.90 1.90
CA GLU A 554 13.87 -30.13 1.63
C GLU A 554 14.59 -28.76 1.55
N VAL A 555 15.64 -28.60 2.36
CA VAL A 555 16.44 -27.38 2.47
C VAL A 555 17.75 -27.58 1.74
N PRO A 556 18.19 -26.65 0.88
CA PRO A 556 19.50 -26.75 0.24
C PRO A 556 20.60 -26.72 1.31
N PHE A 557 21.59 -27.59 1.14
CA PHE A 557 22.74 -27.67 2.03
C PHE A 557 24.04 -27.76 1.25
N TRP A 558 25.16 -27.46 1.92
CA TRP A 558 26.51 -27.67 1.41
C TRP A 558 27.46 -28.08 2.54
N ILE A 559 28.29 -29.10 2.29
CA ILE A 559 29.24 -29.64 3.26
C ILE A 559 30.59 -28.95 3.06
N GLU A 560 30.93 -28.07 4.00
CA GLU A 560 32.25 -27.40 4.01
C GLU A 560 33.34 -28.38 4.45
N TYR A 561 33.05 -29.14 5.50
CA TYR A 561 34.01 -30.04 6.13
C TYR A 561 33.30 -31.27 6.69
N TRP A 562 33.86 -32.46 6.44
CA TRP A 562 33.45 -33.69 7.11
C TRP A 562 34.64 -34.62 7.31
N ASN A 563 35.02 -34.84 8.57
CA ASN A 563 36.11 -35.75 8.92
C ASN A 563 35.68 -36.71 10.03
N THR A 564 35.52 -37.98 9.65
CA THR A 564 35.11 -39.07 10.54
C THR A 564 36.19 -39.44 11.57
N THR A 565 37.47 -39.17 11.28
CA THR A 565 38.56 -39.45 12.23
C THR A 565 38.64 -38.40 13.33
N GLU A 566 38.45 -37.12 12.96
CA GLU A 566 38.41 -36.00 13.92
C GLU A 566 37.06 -35.89 14.64
N ARG A 567 36.02 -36.60 14.16
CA ARG A 567 34.64 -36.54 14.63
C ARG A 567 34.11 -35.10 14.61
N LYS A 568 34.29 -34.45 13.45
CA LYS A 568 33.88 -33.07 13.16
C LYS A 568 33.25 -32.96 11.77
N ALA A 569 32.10 -32.31 11.68
CA ALA A 569 31.48 -31.91 10.43
C ALA A 569 30.89 -30.49 10.53
N LEU A 570 30.93 -29.76 9.41
CA LEU A 570 30.36 -28.44 9.23
C LEU A 570 29.51 -28.44 7.96
N ILE A 571 28.20 -28.29 8.14
CA ILE A 571 27.19 -28.31 7.08
C ILE A 571 26.49 -26.95 7.07
N TRP A 572 26.41 -26.30 5.92
CA TRP A 572 25.67 -25.04 5.75
C TRP A 572 24.29 -25.32 5.18
N VAL A 573 23.29 -24.59 5.67
CA VAL A 573 21.92 -24.64 5.16
C VAL A 573 21.38 -23.22 4.95
N LYS A 574 20.53 -23.00 3.94
CA LYS A 574 19.84 -21.71 3.74
C LYS A 574 18.41 -21.81 4.25
N SER A 575 18.11 -21.13 5.36
CA SER A 575 16.79 -21.22 6.00
C SER A 575 16.46 -19.94 6.78
N SER A 576 15.38 -19.97 7.56
CA SER A 576 14.94 -18.86 8.40
C SER A 576 14.97 -19.26 9.87
N PHE A 577 15.38 -18.33 10.72
CA PHE A 577 15.21 -18.46 12.17
C PHE A 577 13.79 -18.05 12.58
N THR A 578 13.34 -18.55 13.72
CA THR A 578 12.18 -18.03 14.45
C THR A 578 12.66 -17.22 15.65
N TYR A 579 12.19 -15.98 15.77
CA TYR A 579 12.46 -15.15 16.95
C TYR A 579 11.77 -15.75 18.18
N ASP A 580 12.53 -16.00 19.25
CA ASP A 580 12.00 -16.48 20.53
C ASP A 580 11.77 -15.29 21.48
N ARG A 581 12.84 -14.63 21.91
CA ARG A 581 12.80 -13.58 22.94
C ARG A 581 14.04 -12.71 22.96
N ARG A 582 13.97 -11.61 23.72
CA ARG A 582 15.12 -10.79 24.11
C ARG A 582 15.33 -10.85 25.63
N GLN A 583 16.56 -11.07 26.08
CA GLN A 583 16.95 -10.92 27.49
C GLN A 583 18.14 -9.96 27.60
N GLY A 584 17.92 -8.77 28.15
CA GLY A 584 18.95 -7.73 28.20
C GLY A 584 19.33 -7.24 26.80
N ASN A 585 20.61 -7.34 26.45
CA ASN A 585 21.13 -7.01 25.11
C ASN A 585 21.28 -8.24 24.20
N THR A 586 20.88 -9.43 24.67
CA THR A 586 20.97 -10.68 23.90
C THR A 586 19.61 -11.04 23.29
N TYR A 587 19.62 -11.39 22.02
CA TYR A 587 18.48 -11.85 21.23
C TYR A 587 18.58 -13.35 21.00
N TYR A 588 17.47 -14.05 21.20
CA TYR A 588 17.38 -15.49 21.05
C TYR A 588 16.54 -15.84 19.83
N TYR A 589 17.11 -16.68 18.97
CA TYR A 589 16.46 -17.22 17.78
C TYR A 589 16.64 -18.74 17.73
N HIS A 590 15.70 -19.45 17.09
CA HIS A 590 15.75 -20.90 16.97
C HIS A 590 15.39 -21.38 15.56
N ALA A 591 16.05 -22.44 15.12
CA ALA A 591 15.72 -23.19 13.92
C ALA A 591 15.81 -24.68 14.22
N THR A 592 15.04 -25.48 13.50
CA THR A 592 15.01 -26.93 13.67
C THR A 592 15.17 -27.58 12.32
N PHE A 593 16.12 -28.52 12.22
CA PHE A 593 16.41 -29.27 11.01
C PHE A 593 16.35 -30.77 11.27
N TYR A 594 15.92 -31.51 10.26
CA TYR A 594 15.99 -32.96 10.22
C TYR A 594 16.97 -33.37 9.13
N ILE A 595 18.08 -34.02 9.52
CA ILE A 595 19.03 -34.58 8.58
C ILE A 595 18.69 -36.07 8.41
N GLU A 596 18.08 -36.41 7.28
CA GLU A 596 17.96 -37.80 6.85
C GLU A 596 19.33 -38.30 6.41
N TYR A 597 19.70 -39.50 6.83
CA TYR A 597 21.02 -40.03 6.57
C TYR A 597 20.99 -41.47 6.05
N ASN A 598 22.13 -41.90 5.49
CA ASN A 598 22.27 -43.17 4.76
C ASN A 598 21.27 -43.28 3.59
N THR A 599 21.10 -42.16 2.89
CA THR A 599 20.24 -42.03 1.71
C THR A 599 20.72 -42.84 0.50
N GLY A 600 21.90 -43.48 0.59
CA GLY A 600 22.50 -44.30 -0.46
C GLY A 600 23.26 -43.52 -1.53
N THR A 601 23.36 -42.19 -1.44
CA THR A 601 24.10 -41.35 -2.39
C THR A 601 24.99 -40.34 -1.66
N LEU A 602 26.31 -40.50 -1.79
CA LEU A 602 27.28 -39.53 -1.27
C LEU A 602 27.18 -38.23 -2.07
N THR A 603 27.00 -37.11 -1.37
CA THR A 603 26.92 -35.78 -1.97
C THR A 603 27.63 -34.74 -1.12
N ARG A 604 28.18 -33.70 -1.74
CA ARG A 604 28.69 -32.49 -1.06
C ARG A 604 27.58 -31.46 -0.83
N GLY A 605 26.43 -31.60 -1.48
CA GLY A 605 25.36 -30.60 -1.50
C GLY A 605 25.49 -29.59 -2.65
N ASN A 606 24.69 -28.53 -2.63
CA ASN A 606 24.65 -27.48 -3.65
C ASN A 606 24.91 -26.10 -3.01
N GLY A 607 26.16 -25.64 -3.07
CA GLY A 607 26.57 -24.36 -2.48
C GLY A 607 25.93 -23.14 -3.14
N THR A 608 25.71 -23.16 -4.46
CA THR A 608 25.05 -22.06 -5.20
C THR A 608 23.61 -21.84 -4.72
N ALA A 609 22.92 -22.89 -4.27
CA ALA A 609 21.59 -22.76 -3.67
C ALA A 609 21.62 -22.24 -2.22
N VAL A 610 22.77 -22.32 -1.53
CA VAL A 610 22.92 -21.94 -0.13
C VAL A 610 23.40 -20.49 0.02
N PHE A 611 24.43 -20.09 -0.70
CA PHE A 611 25.13 -18.82 -0.46
C PHE A 611 24.71 -17.69 -1.41
N GLU A 612 25.04 -16.45 -1.08
CA GLU A 612 24.75 -15.28 -1.93
C GLU A 612 25.71 -15.18 -3.12
N PHE A 613 26.89 -15.77 -2.98
CA PHE A 613 27.85 -16.05 -4.03
C PHE A 613 28.58 -17.35 -3.68
N PHE A 614 28.86 -18.21 -4.66
CA PHE A 614 29.50 -19.50 -4.42
C PHE A 614 30.26 -19.97 -5.67
N ASP A 615 31.46 -20.52 -5.46
CA ASP A 615 32.18 -21.32 -6.45
C ASP A 615 33.08 -22.34 -5.74
N ASP A 616 33.01 -23.60 -6.15
CA ASP A 616 33.88 -24.69 -5.66
C ASP A 616 34.80 -25.26 -6.75
N PHE A 617 34.80 -24.67 -7.95
CA PHE A 617 35.68 -25.02 -9.06
C PHE A 617 35.66 -26.51 -9.48
N GLU A 618 34.62 -27.28 -9.13
CA GLU A 618 34.51 -28.71 -9.46
C GLU A 618 33.97 -28.97 -10.89
N ASP A 619 33.33 -27.97 -11.50
CA ASP A 619 32.69 -28.06 -12.82
C ASP A 619 33.65 -27.96 -14.02
N SER A 620 34.93 -27.64 -13.75
CA SER A 620 35.98 -27.38 -14.75
C SER A 620 35.79 -26.14 -15.63
N THR A 621 34.90 -25.20 -15.28
CA THR A 621 34.58 -24.02 -16.11
C THR A 621 34.46 -22.70 -15.34
N TRP A 622 35.56 -22.19 -14.77
CA TRP A 622 35.59 -20.90 -14.04
C TRP A 622 35.01 -19.68 -14.78
N GLN A 623 34.89 -19.70 -16.12
CA GLN A 623 34.37 -18.58 -16.91
C GLN A 623 32.86 -18.37 -16.77
N ASP A 624 32.14 -19.33 -16.20
CA ASP A 624 30.71 -19.21 -15.94
C ASP A 624 30.41 -18.25 -14.78
N THR A 625 31.38 -18.07 -13.89
CA THR A 625 31.28 -17.28 -12.65
C THR A 625 32.23 -16.08 -12.65
N TRP A 626 33.37 -16.16 -13.32
CA TRP A 626 34.43 -15.15 -13.27
C TRP A 626 34.82 -14.57 -14.64
N ASP A 627 35.04 -13.26 -14.65
CA ASP A 627 35.70 -12.49 -15.72
C ASP A 627 37.20 -12.37 -15.46
N LEU A 628 38.02 -12.56 -16.50
CA LEU A 628 39.43 -12.20 -16.47
C LEU A 628 39.60 -10.68 -16.58
N VAL A 629 40.07 -10.05 -15.51
CA VAL A 629 40.23 -8.59 -15.42
C VAL A 629 41.69 -8.14 -15.25
N GLY A 630 42.59 -9.05 -14.85
CA GLY A 630 44.03 -8.81 -14.77
C GLY A 630 44.84 -10.01 -15.25
N GLY A 631 45.96 -9.75 -15.93
CA GLY A 631 46.83 -10.79 -16.51
C GLY A 631 46.34 -11.33 -17.87
N THR A 632 46.66 -12.59 -18.17
CA THR A 632 46.29 -13.30 -19.40
C THR A 632 45.69 -14.67 -19.08
N SER A 633 44.95 -15.27 -20.01
CA SER A 633 44.41 -16.63 -19.82
C SER A 633 45.48 -17.70 -19.58
N ALA A 634 46.75 -17.43 -19.91
CA ALA A 634 47.86 -18.32 -19.60
C ALA A 634 48.22 -18.34 -18.09
N ASN A 635 47.78 -17.34 -17.33
CA ASN A 635 47.95 -17.26 -15.88
C ASN A 635 46.96 -18.18 -15.14
N ILE A 636 45.85 -18.58 -15.76
CA ILE A 636 44.79 -19.35 -15.12
C ILE A 636 44.84 -20.81 -15.57
N ALA A 637 44.71 -21.73 -14.62
CA ALA A 637 44.41 -23.13 -14.89
C ALA A 637 43.38 -23.63 -13.88
N GLN A 638 42.50 -24.55 -14.28
CA GLN A 638 41.59 -25.23 -13.36
C GLN A 638 41.80 -26.73 -13.52
N THR A 639 42.15 -27.42 -12.44
CA THR A 639 42.45 -28.85 -12.46
C THR A 639 42.10 -29.49 -11.13
N ASN A 640 41.38 -30.61 -11.16
CA ASN A 640 41.02 -31.40 -9.97
C ASN A 640 40.32 -30.56 -8.87
N GLY A 641 39.23 -29.85 -9.21
CA GLY A 641 38.48 -29.05 -8.22
C GLY A 641 39.21 -27.82 -7.71
N ASN A 642 40.32 -27.41 -8.34
CA ASN A 642 41.10 -26.26 -7.89
C ASN A 642 41.30 -25.26 -9.01
N LEU A 643 41.05 -23.98 -8.72
CA LEU A 643 41.46 -22.86 -9.54
C LEU A 643 42.89 -22.44 -9.18
N ILE A 644 43.76 -22.35 -10.19
CA ILE A 644 45.17 -22.04 -10.06
C ILE A 644 45.45 -20.71 -10.76
N ILE A 645 46.03 -19.78 -10.02
CA ILE A 645 46.53 -18.51 -10.58
C ILE A 645 48.06 -18.50 -10.50
N LYS A 646 48.69 -18.32 -11.65
CA LYS A 646 50.14 -18.38 -11.85
C LYS A 646 50.69 -17.01 -12.23
N ASN A 647 51.91 -16.70 -11.79
CA ASN A 647 52.71 -15.56 -12.21
C ASN A 647 51.94 -14.23 -12.13
N GLY A 648 51.84 -13.66 -10.92
CA GLY A 648 51.20 -12.38 -10.67
C GLY A 648 52.17 -11.35 -10.12
N ASN A 649 52.07 -10.12 -10.58
CA ASN A 649 52.70 -8.99 -9.92
C ASN A 649 51.68 -7.85 -9.97
N ASN A 650 51.17 -7.50 -8.80
CA ASN A 650 50.09 -6.55 -8.61
C ASN A 650 48.86 -6.89 -9.50
N LEU A 651 48.33 -8.13 -9.42
CA LEU A 651 47.17 -8.57 -10.21
C LEU A 651 45.88 -8.78 -9.40
N LEU A 652 44.84 -8.02 -9.74
CA LEU A 652 43.44 -8.41 -9.51
C LEU A 652 43.04 -9.28 -10.70
N VAL A 653 43.12 -10.60 -10.56
CA VAL A 653 43.19 -11.49 -11.72
C VAL A 653 41.79 -11.78 -12.27
N LEU A 654 40.92 -12.27 -11.39
CA LEU A 654 39.56 -12.63 -11.71
C LEU A 654 38.60 -11.77 -10.89
N ARG A 655 37.46 -11.43 -11.48
CA ARG A 655 36.34 -10.75 -10.83
C ARG A 655 35.07 -11.51 -11.14
N ASN A 656 34.18 -11.68 -10.17
CA ASN A 656 32.89 -12.31 -10.46
C ASN A 656 32.13 -11.53 -11.56
N ASN A 657 31.39 -12.23 -12.42
CA ASN A 657 30.86 -11.68 -13.67
C ASN A 657 29.54 -10.89 -13.53
N ALA A 658 28.82 -11.03 -12.41
CA ALA A 658 27.59 -10.28 -12.09
C ALA A 658 27.75 -9.39 -10.83
N ASP A 659 26.91 -8.35 -10.71
CA ASP A 659 26.83 -7.58 -9.45
C ASP A 659 26.11 -8.39 -8.38
N ILE A 660 26.70 -8.48 -7.19
CA ILE A 660 26.14 -9.20 -6.05
C ILE A 660 24.99 -8.41 -5.41
N ASN A 661 25.16 -7.09 -5.23
CA ASN A 661 24.20 -6.19 -4.58
C ASN A 661 23.80 -6.60 -3.16
N LEU A 662 24.77 -7.08 -2.36
CA LEU A 662 24.52 -7.45 -0.96
C LEU A 662 24.64 -6.21 -0.06
N TYR A 663 23.69 -6.07 0.87
CA TYR A 663 23.61 -4.98 1.85
C TYR A 663 23.78 -5.52 3.28
N GLY A 664 24.34 -4.69 4.16
CA GLY A 664 24.54 -4.99 5.58
C GLY A 664 25.76 -5.87 5.84
N ASP A 665 25.91 -6.28 7.09
CA ASP A 665 27.06 -7.07 7.55
C ASP A 665 27.15 -8.41 6.83
N HIS A 666 28.34 -8.75 6.34
CA HIS A 666 28.57 -9.95 5.53
C HIS A 666 29.94 -10.57 5.77
N ALA A 667 30.09 -11.83 5.38
CA ALA A 667 31.34 -12.57 5.46
C ALA A 667 31.64 -13.32 4.16
N ILE A 668 32.90 -13.26 3.72
CA ILE A 668 33.42 -14.02 2.60
C ILE A 668 34.37 -15.09 3.16
N ARG A 669 34.04 -16.36 2.97
CA ARG A 669 34.88 -17.48 3.38
C ARG A 669 35.43 -18.19 2.17
N PHE A 670 36.72 -18.51 2.18
CA PHE A 670 37.39 -19.16 1.07
C PHE A 670 38.52 -20.04 1.55
N ARG A 671 38.91 -21.02 0.73
CA ARG A 671 39.99 -21.94 1.04
C ARG A 671 41.06 -21.86 -0.03
N MET A 672 42.30 -21.59 0.38
CA MET A 672 43.43 -21.44 -0.54
C MET A 672 44.76 -21.96 0.01
N ARG A 673 45.76 -22.12 -0.86
CA ARG A 673 47.15 -22.38 -0.48
C ARG A 673 48.17 -21.86 -1.50
N PRO A 674 49.42 -21.61 -1.07
CA PRO A 674 50.53 -21.40 -1.97
C PRO A 674 51.01 -22.71 -2.60
N TYR A 675 51.79 -22.59 -3.67
CA TYR A 675 52.56 -23.70 -4.24
C TYR A 675 53.71 -24.11 -3.30
N SER A 676 54.42 -23.12 -2.76
CA SER A 676 55.61 -23.27 -1.93
C SER A 676 55.41 -22.52 -0.61
N TYR A 677 55.95 -23.07 0.50
CA TYR A 677 55.99 -22.34 1.77
C TYR A 677 57.01 -21.19 1.75
N TYR A 678 57.91 -21.16 0.77
CA TYR A 678 58.98 -20.18 0.65
C TYR A 678 58.82 -19.33 -0.62
N GLY A 679 59.09 -18.03 -0.49
CA GLY A 679 59.02 -17.02 -1.55
C GLY A 679 57.73 -16.18 -1.47
N ASP A 680 57.74 -14.97 -2.07
CA ASP A 680 56.57 -14.08 -2.14
C ASP A 680 55.33 -14.81 -2.62
N TRP A 681 54.19 -14.52 -2.02
CA TRP A 681 52.92 -15.08 -2.43
C TRP A 681 51.80 -14.03 -2.50
N ASP A 682 51.65 -13.20 -1.47
CA ASP A 682 50.61 -12.16 -1.30
C ASP A 682 49.32 -12.44 -2.08
N ALA A 683 48.63 -13.50 -1.69
CA ALA A 683 47.43 -13.97 -2.36
C ALA A 683 46.22 -13.89 -1.45
N GLY A 684 45.03 -13.75 -2.04
CA GLY A 684 43.80 -13.67 -1.27
C GLY A 684 42.64 -13.14 -2.08
N ILE A 685 41.80 -12.32 -1.46
CA ILE A 685 40.62 -11.76 -2.11
C ILE A 685 40.63 -10.24 -2.08
N GLY A 686 39.90 -9.64 -3.02
CA GLY A 686 39.61 -8.21 -3.03
C GLY A 686 38.12 -7.95 -3.12
N ILE A 687 37.68 -6.79 -2.66
CA ILE A 687 36.28 -6.37 -2.75
C ILE A 687 36.11 -5.01 -3.41
N GLU A 688 35.03 -4.87 -4.19
CA GLU A 688 34.52 -3.60 -4.69
C GLU A 688 33.16 -3.34 -4.07
N ASP A 689 33.14 -2.32 -3.23
CA ASP A 689 31.97 -1.73 -2.61
C ASP A 689 31.56 -0.47 -3.38
N LEU A 690 30.59 0.31 -2.87
CA LEU A 690 30.16 1.53 -3.54
C LEU A 690 31.30 2.55 -3.71
N ASN A 691 32.15 2.72 -2.69
CA ASN A 691 33.24 3.69 -2.72
C ASN A 691 34.34 3.31 -3.72
N VAL A 692 34.66 2.02 -3.85
CA VAL A 692 35.59 1.53 -4.87
C VAL A 692 35.01 1.73 -6.27
N ARG A 693 33.73 1.39 -6.46
CA ARG A 693 33.04 1.50 -7.76
C ARG A 693 33.01 2.93 -8.30
N VAL A 694 32.73 3.92 -7.45
CA VAL A 694 32.70 5.33 -7.86
C VAL A 694 34.10 5.99 -7.88
N GLY A 695 35.14 5.23 -7.54
CA GLY A 695 36.54 5.67 -7.62
C GLY A 695 37.04 6.50 -6.43
N TYR A 696 36.36 6.48 -5.28
CA TYR A 696 36.86 7.13 -4.06
C TYR A 696 38.04 6.39 -3.43
N TYR A 697 38.03 5.06 -3.47
CA TYR A 697 39.10 4.21 -2.94
C TYR A 697 39.53 3.14 -3.95
N ASN A 698 40.76 2.63 -3.78
CA ASN A 698 41.19 1.40 -4.44
C ASN A 698 40.49 0.19 -3.81
N THR A 699 40.42 -0.93 -4.53
CA THR A 699 39.92 -2.24 -4.06
C THR A 699 40.53 -2.57 -2.69
N LEU A 700 39.69 -2.95 -1.73
CA LEU A 700 40.17 -3.43 -0.42
C LEU A 700 40.54 -4.90 -0.54
N LEU A 701 41.76 -5.24 -0.13
CA LEU A 701 42.36 -6.56 -0.26
C LEU A 701 42.56 -7.20 1.12
N PHE A 702 42.38 -8.51 1.15
CA PHE A 702 42.60 -9.40 2.27
C PHE A 702 43.55 -10.50 1.78
N THR A 703 44.82 -10.38 2.10
CA THR A 703 45.91 -11.20 1.54
C THR A 703 46.68 -11.89 2.66
N ASP A 704 47.19 -13.08 2.38
CA ASP A 704 48.14 -13.76 3.27
C ASP A 704 49.39 -14.09 2.47
N ASP A 705 50.50 -14.23 3.18
CA ASP A 705 51.80 -14.45 2.57
C ASP A 705 52.42 -15.77 3.05
N ALA A 706 53.26 -16.34 2.19
CA ALA A 706 54.13 -17.44 2.54
C ALA A 706 55.39 -16.90 3.24
N ARG A 707 56.34 -17.77 3.62
CA ARG A 707 57.56 -17.29 4.26
C ARG A 707 58.45 -16.58 3.24
N GLY A 708 58.51 -15.25 3.31
CA GLY A 708 59.40 -14.43 2.51
C GLY A 708 60.89 -14.70 2.72
N GLU A 709 61.74 -14.28 1.76
CA GLU A 709 63.20 -14.50 1.82
C GLU A 709 63.88 -13.71 2.97
N ASN A 710 63.21 -12.72 3.55
CA ASN A 710 63.74 -11.85 4.60
C ASN A 710 62.82 -11.86 5.84
N THR A 711 63.19 -12.65 6.86
CA THR A 711 62.37 -12.96 8.06
C THR A 711 62.04 -11.78 9.00
N ARG A 712 62.24 -10.53 8.57
CA ARG A 712 62.01 -9.33 9.38
C ARG A 712 60.89 -8.41 8.87
N ASN A 713 60.38 -8.64 7.66
CA ASN A 713 59.41 -7.79 6.95
C ASN A 713 58.44 -8.69 6.13
N GLY A 714 57.64 -9.54 6.78
CA GLY A 714 56.65 -10.36 6.05
C GLY A 714 55.27 -9.75 6.22
N ASP A 715 54.57 -9.51 5.11
CA ASP A 715 53.26 -8.88 5.06
C ASP A 715 52.17 -9.97 5.19
N TYR A 716 52.30 -10.80 6.24
CA TYR A 716 51.38 -11.93 6.51
C TYR A 716 49.97 -11.41 6.84
N LEU A 717 48.95 -12.27 6.72
CA LEU A 717 47.52 -12.00 7.00
C LEU A 717 47.16 -10.50 7.10
N ALA A 718 47.16 -9.83 5.95
CA ALA A 718 47.13 -8.39 5.81
C ALA A 718 45.78 -7.88 5.28
N VAL A 719 45.43 -6.67 5.72
CA VAL A 719 44.30 -5.87 5.23
C VAL A 719 44.84 -4.57 4.66
N HIS A 720 44.68 -4.37 3.35
CA HIS A 720 45.25 -3.21 2.69
C HIS A 720 44.49 -2.81 1.42
N ARG A 721 44.71 -1.60 0.95
CA ARG A 721 44.17 -1.16 -0.35
C ARG A 721 45.11 -1.63 -1.46
N ALA A 722 44.55 -1.85 -2.66
CA ALA A 722 45.30 -2.45 -3.75
C ALA A 722 46.65 -1.77 -4.00
N TRP A 723 47.69 -2.61 -4.11
CA TRP A 723 49.09 -2.28 -4.40
C TRP A 723 49.75 -1.37 -3.39
N TRP A 724 49.31 -1.48 -2.13
CA TRP A 724 49.90 -0.76 -0.99
C TRP A 724 49.77 0.78 -1.13
N ASP A 725 48.92 1.24 -2.05
CA ASP A 725 48.72 2.65 -2.36
C ASP A 725 47.81 3.32 -1.32
N ASN A 726 48.24 4.48 -0.82
CA ASN A 726 47.46 5.43 -0.01
C ASN A 726 47.02 5.01 1.42
N GLY A 727 47.75 4.12 2.09
CA GLY A 727 47.54 3.86 3.53
C GLY A 727 48.67 3.08 4.18
N ARG A 728 48.72 3.03 5.52
CA ARG A 728 49.51 2.00 6.21
C ARG A 728 48.75 0.68 6.04
N PRO A 729 49.34 -0.38 5.46
CA PRO A 729 48.76 -1.71 5.55
C PRO A 729 48.67 -2.10 7.03
N ASP A 730 47.67 -2.90 7.37
CA ASP A 730 47.63 -3.57 8.67
C ASP A 730 47.91 -5.05 8.47
N GLU A 731 48.92 -5.56 9.17
CA GLU A 731 49.49 -6.89 8.98
C GLU A 731 49.86 -7.47 10.34
N ILE A 732 49.84 -8.79 10.45
CA ILE A 732 50.33 -9.48 11.63
C ILE A 732 51.72 -10.05 11.38
N ARG A 733 52.51 -10.24 12.45
CA ARG A 733 53.87 -10.80 12.34
C ARG A 733 53.92 -12.33 12.34
N GLN A 734 52.78 -13.00 12.45
CA GLN A 734 52.72 -14.45 12.60
C GLN A 734 52.65 -15.14 11.23
N GLU A 735 53.68 -15.92 10.93
CA GLU A 735 53.76 -16.76 9.73
C GLU A 735 52.63 -17.79 9.65
N ARG A 736 52.31 -18.24 8.43
CA ARG A 736 51.34 -19.30 8.13
C ARG A 736 51.78 -20.71 8.52
N GLU A 737 53.08 -20.92 8.68
CA GLU A 737 53.76 -22.16 9.09
C GLU A 737 53.83 -23.32 8.06
N ASP A 738 52.92 -23.39 7.07
CA ASP A 738 52.99 -24.41 6.01
C ASP A 738 52.38 -23.97 4.65
N ASN A 739 52.45 -24.86 3.64
CA ASN A 739 51.89 -24.66 2.29
C ASN A 739 50.64 -25.51 1.99
N LYS A 740 49.92 -25.97 3.01
CA LYS A 740 48.67 -26.74 2.88
C LYS A 740 47.48 -25.80 2.69
N PHE A 741 46.30 -26.34 2.40
CA PHE A 741 45.08 -25.54 2.35
C PHE A 741 44.71 -24.99 3.72
N HIS A 742 44.53 -23.68 3.77
CA HIS A 742 43.94 -22.99 4.90
C HIS A 742 42.60 -22.40 4.48
N THR A 743 41.66 -22.39 5.42
CA THR A 743 40.36 -21.72 5.31
C THR A 743 40.47 -20.34 5.94
N TYR A 744 40.06 -19.32 5.19
CA TYR A 744 40.08 -17.93 5.59
C TYR A 744 38.68 -17.34 5.59
N GLU A 745 38.44 -16.35 6.43
CA GLU A 745 37.19 -15.58 6.44
C GLU A 745 37.47 -14.08 6.57
N ALA A 746 36.96 -13.28 5.64
CA ALA A 746 36.89 -11.84 5.75
C ALA A 746 35.48 -11.45 6.22
N GLN A 747 35.38 -10.74 7.34
CA GLN A 747 34.12 -10.21 7.88
C GLN A 747 34.10 -8.69 7.72
N LEU A 748 32.98 -8.16 7.24
CA LEU A 748 32.83 -6.74 6.94
C LEU A 748 31.57 -6.19 7.60
N PHE A 749 31.73 -5.06 8.28
CA PHE A 749 30.68 -4.34 8.99
C PHE A 749 30.59 -2.90 8.46
N PRO A 750 29.88 -2.67 7.34
CA PRO A 750 29.85 -1.37 6.65
C PRO A 750 29.41 -0.21 7.54
N TYR A 751 28.48 -0.43 8.46
CA TYR A 751 27.99 0.62 9.35
C TYR A 751 29.06 1.11 10.34
N ASP A 752 29.87 0.19 10.87
CA ASP A 752 30.91 0.51 11.86
C ASP A 752 32.27 0.79 11.22
N ASN A 753 32.46 0.43 9.93
CA ASN A 753 33.73 0.45 9.20
C ASN A 753 34.78 -0.50 9.78
N ASP A 754 34.32 -1.55 10.45
CA ASP A 754 35.17 -2.60 11.00
C ASP A 754 35.32 -3.73 9.97
N VAL A 755 36.56 -4.18 9.78
CA VAL A 755 36.87 -5.35 8.97
C VAL A 755 37.78 -6.30 9.72
N TYR A 756 37.52 -7.60 9.57
CA TYR A 756 38.31 -8.64 10.20
C TYR A 756 38.73 -9.65 9.14
N PHE A 757 39.95 -10.17 9.27
CA PHE A 757 40.48 -11.21 8.41
C PHE A 757 41.03 -12.34 9.27
N TYR A 758 40.43 -13.52 9.13
CA TYR A 758 40.73 -14.70 9.91
C TYR A 758 41.36 -15.77 9.04
N ASP A 759 42.42 -16.41 9.53
CA ASP A 759 42.82 -17.76 9.13
C ASP A 759 42.27 -18.75 10.15
N LEU A 760 41.16 -19.39 9.80
CA LEU A 760 40.43 -20.30 10.68
C LEU A 760 41.18 -21.64 10.90
N THR A 761 42.26 -21.89 10.15
CA THR A 761 43.00 -23.17 10.21
C THR A 761 43.98 -23.20 11.36
N ASN A 762 44.67 -22.08 11.60
CA ASN A 762 45.62 -21.93 12.70
C ASN A 762 45.23 -20.84 13.72
N GLY A 763 44.08 -20.19 13.52
CA GLY A 763 43.50 -19.23 14.45
C GLY A 763 44.20 -17.87 14.45
N ARG A 764 44.88 -17.49 13.36
CA ARG A 764 45.40 -16.13 13.19
C ARG A 764 44.27 -15.19 12.80
N ASP A 765 44.28 -13.98 13.35
CA ASP A 765 43.30 -12.95 13.04
C ASP A 765 43.98 -11.59 12.88
N ASN A 766 43.41 -10.77 12.01
CA ASN A 766 43.79 -9.38 11.81
C ASN A 766 42.54 -8.51 11.78
N TYR A 767 42.54 -7.41 12.53
CA TYR A 767 41.44 -6.47 12.62
C TYR A 767 41.93 -5.09 12.19
N ASP A 768 41.20 -4.46 11.28
CA ASP A 768 41.52 -3.12 10.81
C ASP A 768 40.24 -2.28 10.71
N PHE A 769 40.41 -0.96 10.76
CA PHE A 769 39.34 0.01 10.55
C PHE A 769 39.42 0.54 9.12
N ARG A 770 38.45 0.18 8.28
CA ARG A 770 38.43 0.52 6.85
C ARG A 770 37.04 1.00 6.43
N TYR A 771 37.00 2.13 5.73
CA TYR A 771 35.75 2.61 5.15
C TYR A 771 35.23 1.61 4.10
N VAL A 772 34.10 0.98 4.41
CA VAL A 772 33.38 0.04 3.53
C VAL A 772 31.94 0.52 3.43
N GLU A 773 31.40 0.61 2.22
CA GLU A 773 30.07 1.19 1.98
C GLU A 773 29.18 0.25 1.17
N ASP A 774 27.96 0.07 1.65
CA ASP A 774 26.96 -0.75 0.96
C ASP A 774 26.56 -0.17 -0.42
N PRO A 775 26.20 -1.03 -1.39
CA PRO A 775 26.27 -2.49 -1.33
C PRO A 775 27.65 -3.03 -1.76
N LEU A 776 27.94 -4.28 -1.37
CA LEU A 776 29.02 -5.06 -1.97
C LEU A 776 28.64 -5.43 -3.41
N TYR A 777 29.48 -5.03 -4.37
CA TYR A 777 29.24 -5.27 -5.79
C TYR A 777 30.03 -6.45 -6.35
N ARG A 778 31.35 -6.51 -6.10
CA ARG A 778 32.24 -7.50 -6.73
C ARG A 778 33.25 -8.09 -5.76
N ILE A 779 33.63 -9.33 -6.01
CA ILE A 779 34.73 -10.05 -5.38
C ILE A 779 35.81 -10.30 -6.43
N TYR A 780 37.07 -10.12 -6.03
CA TYR A 780 38.26 -10.32 -6.84
C TYR A 780 39.13 -11.43 -6.24
N LEU A 781 39.78 -12.22 -7.09
CA LEU A 781 40.87 -13.12 -6.71
C LEU A 781 42.21 -12.47 -7.04
N VAL A 782 43.14 -12.50 -6.10
CA VAL A 782 44.31 -11.62 -6.07
C VAL A 782 45.59 -12.44 -5.97
N LEU A 783 46.62 -12.02 -6.71
CA LEU A 783 47.98 -12.55 -6.59
C LEU A 783 49.03 -11.45 -6.86
N ASP A 784 49.94 -11.27 -5.91
CA ASP A 784 51.17 -10.49 -6.07
C ASP A 784 52.37 -11.33 -5.63
N ASN A 785 52.92 -12.11 -6.54
CA ASN A 785 54.06 -12.98 -6.27
C ASN A 785 55.33 -12.54 -7.01
N GLU A 786 55.38 -11.28 -7.45
CA GLU A 786 56.53 -10.69 -8.14
C GLU A 786 56.89 -11.43 -9.44
N ASN A 787 55.93 -12.19 -10.01
CA ASN A 787 56.12 -13.15 -11.10
C ASN A 787 57.07 -14.32 -10.77
N ASN A 788 57.12 -14.76 -9.52
CA ASN A 788 57.84 -15.96 -9.10
C ASN A 788 56.97 -17.24 -9.32
N ASP A 789 57.55 -18.42 -9.03
CA ASP A 789 56.86 -19.72 -9.21
C ASP A 789 55.93 -20.11 -8.02
N ASN A 790 55.67 -19.20 -7.07
CA ASN A 790 54.80 -19.45 -5.93
C ASN A 790 53.34 -19.08 -6.24
N TRP A 791 52.64 -19.99 -6.91
CA TRP A 791 51.27 -19.80 -7.38
C TRP A 791 50.22 -19.95 -6.25
N VAL A 792 49.01 -19.42 -6.43
CA VAL A 792 47.87 -19.69 -5.54
C VAL A 792 46.94 -20.75 -6.12
N TYR A 793 46.43 -21.60 -5.23
CA TYR A 793 45.37 -22.58 -5.49
C TYR A 793 44.15 -22.21 -4.62
N TYR A 794 42.99 -22.00 -5.23
CA TYR A 794 41.70 -21.88 -4.55
C TYR A 794 40.92 -23.18 -4.71
N ASP A 795 40.34 -23.64 -3.60
CA ASP A 795 39.48 -24.85 -3.54
C ASP A 795 38.01 -24.45 -3.61
N TRP A 796 37.57 -23.50 -2.79
CA TRP A 796 36.21 -22.95 -2.86
C TRP A 796 36.14 -21.55 -2.25
N ILE A 797 35.10 -20.80 -2.58
CA ILE A 797 34.79 -19.48 -2.05
C ILE A 797 33.28 -19.27 -1.97
N PHE A 798 32.81 -18.64 -0.90
CA PHE A 798 31.41 -18.24 -0.77
C PHE A 798 31.22 -16.94 0.00
N LEU A 799 30.09 -16.28 -0.26
CA LEU A 799 29.61 -15.08 0.44
C LEU A 799 28.33 -15.38 1.20
N ARG A 800 28.26 -14.96 2.46
CA ARG A 800 27.07 -15.10 3.30
C ARG A 800 26.73 -13.79 4.01
N LYS A 801 25.44 -13.65 4.37
CA LYS A 801 25.03 -12.67 5.38
C LYS A 801 25.76 -12.99 6.70
N TYR A 802 26.17 -11.95 7.42
CA TYR A 802 26.92 -12.16 8.65
C TYR A 802 26.05 -12.80 9.73
N LEU A 803 26.58 -13.86 10.33
CA LEU A 803 26.06 -14.53 11.50
C LEU A 803 27.26 -14.90 12.36
N ASP A 804 27.26 -14.40 13.60
CA ASP A 804 28.29 -14.73 14.59
C ASP A 804 28.10 -16.17 15.05
N GLU A 805 29.04 -17.04 14.64
CA GLU A 805 28.95 -18.47 14.89
C GLU A 805 29.24 -18.87 16.34
N ASP A 806 29.91 -18.01 17.12
CA ASP A 806 30.23 -18.29 18.53
C ASP A 806 28.99 -18.18 19.42
N ASN A 807 27.95 -17.49 18.93
CA ASN A 807 26.65 -17.38 19.59
C ASN A 807 25.68 -18.51 19.22
N LEU A 808 26.12 -19.50 18.43
CA LEU A 808 25.31 -20.67 18.07
C LEU A 808 25.52 -21.83 19.05
N SER A 809 24.43 -22.50 19.37
CA SER A 809 24.42 -23.75 20.14
C SER A 809 23.50 -24.77 19.48
N TYR A 810 23.85 -26.04 19.60
CA TYR A 810 23.19 -27.15 18.93
C TYR A 810 22.66 -28.13 19.97
N ASN A 811 21.46 -28.64 19.73
CA ASN A 811 20.92 -29.80 20.43
C ASN A 811 20.59 -30.86 19.40
N VAL A 812 21.40 -31.92 19.40
CA VAL A 812 21.39 -32.97 18.39
C VAL A 812 20.82 -34.25 18.99
N GLN A 813 19.85 -34.85 18.30
CA GLN A 813 19.15 -36.04 18.77
C GLN A 813 18.95 -37.00 17.61
N GLN A 814 19.38 -38.26 17.78
CA GLN A 814 18.97 -39.32 16.86
C GLN A 814 17.49 -39.62 17.10
N VAL A 815 16.68 -39.50 16.06
CA VAL A 815 15.26 -39.82 16.09
C VAL A 815 14.99 -40.95 15.11
N SER A 816 14.50 -42.08 15.63
CA SER A 816 13.97 -43.15 14.81
C SER A 816 12.72 -42.62 14.14
N SER A 817 12.69 -42.56 12.81
CA SER A 817 11.45 -42.30 12.08
C SER A 817 10.41 -43.32 12.54
N VAL A 818 9.24 -42.83 12.97
CA VAL A 818 8.07 -43.71 13.10
C VAL A 818 7.81 -44.18 11.68
N GLN A 819 7.93 -45.50 11.45
CA GLN A 819 7.55 -46.12 10.19
C GLN A 819 6.21 -45.51 9.76
N SER A 820 6.20 -44.87 8.59
CA SER A 820 5.00 -44.34 7.96
C SER A 820 3.83 -45.30 8.23
N MET A 821 2.79 -44.80 8.90
CA MET A 821 1.60 -45.56 9.26
C MET A 821 0.45 -45.16 8.33
N PRO A 822 0.42 -45.64 7.09
CA PRO A 822 -0.67 -45.32 6.19
C PRO A 822 -1.97 -45.95 6.67
N MET A 823 -3.02 -45.13 6.73
CA MET A 823 -4.40 -45.59 6.86
C MET A 823 -5.05 -45.55 5.49
N GLN A 824 -5.48 -46.71 5.00
CA GLN A 824 -6.11 -46.87 3.68
C GLN A 824 -7.63 -46.75 3.80
N TYR A 825 -8.24 -46.13 2.80
CA TYR A 825 -9.66 -45.94 2.64
C TYR A 825 -10.05 -46.48 1.27
N ILE A 826 -10.55 -47.71 1.24
CA ILE A 826 -10.77 -48.46 0.00
C ILE A 826 -12.24 -48.83 -0.17
N ASP A 827 -12.70 -48.86 -1.41
CA ASP A 827 -13.96 -49.53 -1.77
C ASP A 827 -13.68 -50.77 -2.62
N ASP A 828 -14.51 -51.79 -2.48
CA ASP A 828 -14.36 -53.08 -3.16
C ASP A 828 -15.69 -53.70 -3.62
N ASN A 829 -15.60 -54.63 -4.56
CA ASN A 829 -16.71 -55.37 -5.13
C ASN A 829 -17.11 -56.59 -4.28
N PRO A 830 -18.42 -56.87 -4.14
CA PRO A 830 -18.90 -58.00 -3.35
C PRO A 830 -18.47 -59.36 -3.94
N GLY A 831 -17.79 -60.17 -3.14
CA GLY A 831 -17.47 -61.57 -3.46
C GLY A 831 -15.99 -61.91 -3.56
N ASN A 832 -15.11 -60.92 -3.47
CA ASN A 832 -13.67 -61.11 -3.28
C ASN A 832 -13.35 -61.17 -1.77
N VAL A 833 -12.26 -61.83 -1.39
CA VAL A 833 -12.00 -62.29 0.00
C VAL A 833 -10.68 -61.73 0.55
N ASP A 834 -9.98 -60.91 -0.23
CA ASP A 834 -8.94 -59.99 0.24
C ASP A 834 -9.50 -59.20 1.43
N HIS A 835 -8.63 -58.96 2.41
CA HIS A 835 -8.97 -58.15 3.59
C HIS A 835 -10.27 -58.56 4.32
N ASN A 836 -10.70 -59.82 4.23
CA ASN A 836 -11.93 -60.39 4.81
C ASN A 836 -13.25 -60.09 4.08
N GLY A 837 -13.23 -59.72 2.80
CA GLY A 837 -14.44 -59.39 2.02
C GLY A 837 -15.05 -58.07 2.46
N ASP A 838 -14.17 -57.13 2.79
CA ASP A 838 -14.51 -55.77 3.14
C ASP A 838 -15.01 -55.02 1.90
N LEU A 839 -15.94 -54.07 2.07
CA LEU A 839 -16.47 -53.27 0.95
C LEU A 839 -15.95 -51.84 1.08
N LEU A 840 -16.73 -50.94 1.69
CA LEU A 840 -16.25 -49.61 2.06
C LEU A 840 -15.47 -49.70 3.38
N ALA A 841 -14.14 -49.70 3.31
CA ALA A 841 -13.27 -50.14 4.39
C ALA A 841 -12.21 -49.12 4.80
N ILE A 842 -11.85 -49.14 6.09
CA ILE A 842 -10.73 -48.43 6.67
C ILE A 842 -9.72 -49.48 7.13
N LEU A 843 -8.56 -49.49 6.50
CA LEU A 843 -7.45 -50.37 6.86
C LEU A 843 -6.31 -49.57 7.50
N GLN A 844 -5.49 -50.25 8.28
CA GLN A 844 -4.21 -49.77 8.74
C GLN A 844 -3.12 -50.70 8.23
N ASN A 845 -2.12 -50.12 7.56
CA ASN A 845 -0.97 -50.82 6.97
C ASN A 845 -1.38 -52.02 6.08
N TRP A 846 -2.44 -51.89 5.28
CA TRP A 846 -2.95 -52.92 4.36
C TRP A 846 -3.31 -54.27 4.98
N THR A 847 -3.26 -54.40 6.30
CA THR A 847 -3.31 -55.73 6.97
C THR A 847 -4.32 -55.75 8.10
N SER A 848 -4.55 -54.61 8.74
CA SER A 848 -5.49 -54.49 9.85
C SER A 848 -6.75 -53.80 9.37
N SER A 849 -7.82 -54.57 9.13
CA SER A 849 -9.16 -54.00 8.89
C SER A 849 -9.69 -53.42 10.19
N LEU A 850 -9.87 -52.10 10.23
CA LEU A 850 -10.36 -51.37 11.39
C LEU A 850 -11.88 -51.26 11.38
N ALA A 851 -12.47 -51.02 10.21
CA ALA A 851 -13.91 -50.91 10.04
C ALA A 851 -14.29 -51.12 8.57
N SER A 852 -15.46 -51.73 8.31
CA SER A 852 -15.93 -52.03 6.95
C SER A 852 -17.45 -52.02 6.88
N SER A 853 -18.00 -51.59 5.74
CA SER A 853 -19.43 -51.61 5.47
C SER A 853 -19.91 -52.99 5.00
N SER A 854 -21.16 -53.35 5.34
CA SER A 854 -21.81 -54.59 4.89
C SER A 854 -22.64 -54.43 3.61
N THR A 855 -22.67 -53.22 3.03
CA THR A 855 -23.49 -52.88 1.87
C THR A 855 -22.63 -52.55 0.66
N SER A 856 -22.86 -53.24 -0.45
CA SER A 856 -22.17 -53.02 -1.73
C SER A 856 -22.87 -51.95 -2.58
N SER A 857 -22.17 -51.45 -3.58
CA SER A 857 -22.71 -50.55 -4.58
C SER A 857 -22.21 -50.93 -5.97
N ASP A 858 -22.78 -50.32 -7.02
CA ASP A 858 -22.24 -50.43 -8.38
C ASP A 858 -21.03 -49.50 -8.51
N LEU A 859 -19.85 -50.10 -8.62
CA LEU A 859 -18.56 -49.40 -8.76
C LEU A 859 -18.18 -49.13 -10.22
N THR A 860 -19.00 -49.52 -11.20
CA THR A 860 -18.72 -49.23 -12.63
C THR A 860 -19.12 -47.81 -13.03
N ALA A 861 -19.93 -47.14 -12.22
CA ALA A 861 -20.24 -45.72 -12.32
C ALA A 861 -19.36 -44.92 -11.36
N TYR A 862 -19.04 -43.66 -11.71
CA TYR A 862 -18.33 -42.76 -10.81
C TYR A 862 -19.14 -42.52 -9.54
N ARG A 863 -18.43 -42.64 -8.41
CA ARG A 863 -18.95 -42.36 -7.06
C ARG A 863 -18.05 -41.39 -6.34
N ARG A 864 -18.65 -40.53 -5.53
CA ARG A 864 -17.97 -39.55 -4.69
C ARG A 864 -17.78 -40.11 -3.29
N TYR A 865 -16.58 -39.97 -2.77
CA TYR A 865 -16.20 -40.42 -1.45
C TYR A 865 -15.68 -39.27 -0.60
N GLU A 866 -15.83 -39.38 0.72
CA GLU A 866 -15.25 -38.45 1.69
C GLU A 866 -14.54 -39.22 2.80
N VAL A 867 -13.31 -38.82 3.07
CA VAL A 867 -12.52 -39.20 4.23
C VAL A 867 -12.39 -37.99 5.14
N ILE A 868 -12.85 -38.09 6.37
CA ILE A 868 -12.57 -37.11 7.43
C ILE A 868 -11.51 -37.71 8.34
N PHE A 869 -10.29 -37.17 8.30
CA PHE A 869 -9.18 -37.59 9.16
C PHE A 869 -8.98 -36.56 10.27
N ASN A 870 -9.49 -36.87 11.46
CA ASN A 870 -9.39 -36.02 12.63
C ASN A 870 -8.46 -36.65 13.68
N TYR A 871 -7.77 -35.83 14.47
CA TYR A 871 -6.92 -36.31 15.55
C TYR A 871 -6.81 -35.28 16.68
N ASP A 872 -6.54 -35.79 17.88
CA ASP A 872 -6.21 -34.99 19.06
C ASP A 872 -5.17 -35.71 19.92
N SER A 873 -4.91 -35.17 21.13
CA SER A 873 -3.99 -35.78 22.09
C SER A 873 -4.33 -37.22 22.53
N ARG A 874 -5.54 -37.71 22.23
CA ARG A 874 -6.06 -39.03 22.61
C ARG A 874 -6.00 -40.04 21.47
N GLY A 875 -5.76 -39.60 20.24
CA GLY A 875 -5.58 -40.46 19.07
C GLY A 875 -6.22 -39.94 17.80
N ILE A 876 -6.39 -40.84 16.83
CA ILE A 876 -7.01 -40.58 15.53
C ILE A 876 -8.48 -41.00 15.57
N SER A 877 -9.35 -40.18 15.02
CA SER A 877 -10.75 -40.47 14.73
C SER A 877 -11.00 -40.20 13.26
N THR A 878 -11.39 -41.24 12.52
CA THR A 878 -11.58 -41.14 11.07
C THR A 878 -12.94 -41.68 10.63
N THR A 879 -13.50 -41.09 9.57
CA THR A 879 -14.77 -41.50 8.95
C THR A 879 -14.58 -41.58 7.44
N PHE A 880 -15.15 -42.61 6.83
CA PHE A 880 -15.14 -42.84 5.40
C PHE A 880 -16.56 -43.06 4.88
N SER A 881 -16.98 -42.23 3.94
CA SER A 881 -18.35 -42.14 3.45
C SER A 881 -18.40 -42.22 1.94
N ASP A 882 -19.36 -42.94 1.40
CA ASP A 882 -19.80 -42.85 0.00
C ASP A 882 -20.96 -41.85 -0.07
N LEU A 883 -20.67 -40.68 -0.66
CA LEU A 883 -21.59 -39.54 -0.72
C LEU A 883 -22.76 -39.76 -1.70
N ASP A 884 -22.68 -40.78 -2.55
CA ASP A 884 -23.75 -41.15 -3.49
C ASP A 884 -24.60 -42.32 -2.97
N ALA A 885 -24.30 -42.85 -1.79
CA ALA A 885 -25.11 -43.84 -1.08
C ALA A 885 -25.12 -43.58 0.43
N VAL A 886 -26.09 -42.78 0.90
CA VAL A 886 -26.25 -42.32 2.29
C VAL A 886 -26.22 -43.39 3.40
N SER A 887 -26.38 -44.68 3.09
CA SER A 887 -26.24 -45.78 4.06
C SER A 887 -24.82 -46.36 4.17
N ARG A 888 -23.89 -45.96 3.29
CA ARG A 888 -22.52 -46.48 3.19
C ARG A 888 -21.54 -45.52 3.86
N ILE A 889 -21.41 -45.68 5.18
CA ILE A 889 -20.47 -44.92 6.01
C ILE A 889 -19.84 -45.86 7.03
N THR A 890 -18.55 -45.68 7.29
CA THR A 890 -17.80 -46.43 8.30
C THR A 890 -16.85 -45.50 9.06
N SER A 891 -16.53 -45.84 10.31
CA SER A 891 -15.68 -45.00 11.16
C SER A 891 -14.76 -45.87 12.02
N ALA A 892 -13.56 -45.37 12.29
CA ALA A 892 -12.58 -46.03 13.14
C ALA A 892 -11.92 -45.04 14.10
N SER A 893 -11.39 -45.55 15.21
CA SER A 893 -10.56 -44.77 16.13
C SER A 893 -9.33 -45.55 16.56
N VAL A 894 -8.18 -44.89 16.57
CA VAL A 894 -6.88 -45.48 16.93
C VAL A 894 -6.28 -44.66 18.07
N VAL A 895 -5.81 -45.32 19.13
CA VAL A 895 -5.32 -44.66 20.37
C VAL A 895 -3.91 -44.04 20.22
N THR A 896 -3.44 -43.86 18.99
CA THR A 896 -2.13 -43.28 18.67
C THR A 896 -2.33 -41.92 18.01
N SER A 897 -1.63 -40.89 18.47
CA SER A 897 -1.60 -39.59 17.79
C SER A 897 -0.74 -39.70 16.53
N PRO A 898 -1.15 -39.11 15.39
CA PRO A 898 -0.33 -39.11 14.20
C PRO A 898 0.94 -38.30 14.43
N GLN A 899 2.04 -38.72 13.82
CA GLN A 899 3.24 -37.88 13.68
C GLN A 899 3.08 -37.07 12.40
N LEU A 900 3.07 -35.75 12.51
CA LEU A 900 2.92 -34.85 11.38
C LEU A 900 4.23 -34.73 10.58
N PRO A 901 4.16 -34.34 9.29
CA PRO A 901 2.97 -33.98 8.51
C PRO A 901 2.14 -35.18 8.01
N LEU A 902 0.88 -34.93 7.66
CA LEU A 902 0.05 -35.85 6.89
C LEU A 902 0.29 -35.64 5.40
N LYS A 903 0.22 -36.73 4.63
CA LYS A 903 0.22 -36.77 3.17
C LYS A 903 -1.00 -37.55 2.67
N VAL A 904 -1.45 -37.25 1.46
CA VAL A 904 -2.52 -38.01 0.80
C VAL A 904 -1.90 -38.81 -0.33
N GLN A 905 -2.21 -40.11 -0.39
CA GLN A 905 -1.78 -41.00 -1.46
C GLN A 905 -2.98 -41.58 -2.21
N ILE A 906 -2.80 -41.87 -3.50
CA ILE A 906 -3.73 -42.66 -4.30
C ILE A 906 -3.22 -44.10 -4.33
N ILE A 907 -4.12 -45.06 -4.08
CA ILE A 907 -3.75 -46.44 -3.79
C ILE A 907 -4.57 -47.45 -4.60
N ILE A 908 -4.00 -48.63 -4.81
CA ILE A 908 -4.67 -49.79 -5.39
C ILE A 908 -4.09 -51.09 -4.83
N ASP A 909 -4.94 -52.10 -4.64
CA ASP A 909 -4.54 -53.45 -4.28
C ASP A 909 -5.40 -54.48 -4.99
N ASN A 910 -5.17 -54.67 -6.29
CA ASN A 910 -5.94 -55.64 -7.04
C ASN A 910 -5.13 -56.25 -8.18
N LEU A 911 -5.08 -57.59 -8.23
CA LEU A 911 -4.35 -58.34 -9.26
C LEU A 911 -5.24 -58.90 -10.39
N ALA A 912 -6.55 -58.67 -10.35
CA ALA A 912 -7.54 -59.18 -11.29
C ALA A 912 -7.79 -58.30 -12.53
N GLY A 913 -6.95 -57.27 -12.76
CA GLY A 913 -7.05 -56.41 -13.95
C GLY A 913 -8.22 -55.43 -13.92
N ASN A 914 -8.63 -54.98 -12.73
CA ASN A 914 -9.67 -53.97 -12.55
C ASN A 914 -9.02 -52.62 -12.20
N ASP A 915 -8.75 -51.82 -13.23
CA ASP A 915 -8.16 -50.49 -13.04
C ASP A 915 -9.12 -49.52 -12.34
N ALA A 916 -8.57 -48.56 -11.61
CA ALA A 916 -9.30 -47.46 -10.99
C ALA A 916 -9.18 -46.17 -11.81
N TYR A 917 -10.30 -45.46 -11.95
CA TYR A 917 -10.38 -44.17 -12.64
C TYR A 917 -10.78 -43.11 -11.63
N PHE A 918 -9.91 -42.14 -11.38
CA PHE A 918 -10.21 -40.97 -10.56
C PHE A 918 -10.53 -39.79 -11.47
N ASP A 919 -11.67 -39.16 -11.23
CA ASP A 919 -12.15 -37.97 -11.95
C ASP A 919 -11.53 -36.71 -11.32
N TRP A 920 -11.60 -36.59 -10.00
CA TRP A 920 -10.99 -35.50 -9.25
C TRP A 920 -10.70 -35.90 -7.81
N ILE A 921 -9.81 -35.14 -7.17
CA ILE A 921 -9.50 -35.22 -5.75
C ILE A 921 -9.28 -33.82 -5.18
N ILE A 922 -9.86 -33.58 -4.00
CA ILE A 922 -9.67 -32.36 -3.21
C ILE A 922 -9.32 -32.72 -1.77
N ALA A 923 -8.46 -31.92 -1.14
CA ALA A 923 -8.19 -32.03 0.27
C ALA A 923 -7.93 -30.65 0.90
N GLY A 924 -8.29 -30.51 2.16
CA GLY A 924 -8.06 -29.29 2.91
C GLY A 924 -8.35 -29.43 4.39
N ARG A 925 -8.24 -28.32 5.12
CA ARG A 925 -8.51 -28.29 6.56
C ARG A 925 -9.94 -28.72 6.92
N TYR A 926 -10.06 -29.56 7.94
CA TYR A 926 -11.31 -29.91 8.61
C TYR A 926 -11.40 -29.26 10.01
N PRO A 927 -12.57 -28.79 10.46
CA PRO A 927 -13.86 -28.79 9.75
C PRO A 927 -13.94 -27.69 8.68
N TYR A 928 -14.58 -28.01 7.55
CA TYR A 928 -15.15 -27.02 6.64
C TYR A 928 -16.62 -26.75 7.02
N VAL A 929 -17.21 -25.68 6.49
CA VAL A 929 -18.62 -25.35 6.74
C VAL A 929 -19.49 -26.00 5.66
N SER A 930 -20.56 -26.72 6.03
CA SER A 930 -21.64 -27.10 5.10
C SER A 930 -22.92 -26.36 5.47
N THR A 931 -23.60 -25.76 4.50
CA THR A 931 -24.81 -24.96 4.75
C THR A 931 -25.79 -25.03 3.57
N GLN A 932 -27.07 -24.80 3.87
CA GLN A 932 -28.15 -24.60 2.91
C GLN A 932 -28.56 -23.12 2.91
N PRO A 933 -28.01 -22.29 2.01
CA PRO A 933 -28.31 -20.87 1.96
C PRO A 933 -29.79 -20.60 1.67
N GLN A 934 -30.24 -19.41 2.04
CA GLN A 934 -31.54 -18.90 1.63
C GLN A 934 -31.42 -18.18 0.30
N TYR A 935 -32.34 -18.45 -0.61
CA TYR A 935 -32.34 -17.89 -1.96
C TYR A 935 -33.52 -16.96 -2.20
N SER A 936 -33.28 -15.85 -2.90
CA SER A 936 -34.37 -15.03 -3.43
C SER A 936 -35.07 -15.72 -4.61
N SER A 937 -36.15 -15.12 -5.11
CA SER A 937 -36.70 -15.52 -6.40
C SER A 937 -35.75 -15.07 -7.52
N PRO A 938 -35.56 -15.87 -8.58
CA PRO A 938 -34.79 -15.46 -9.75
C PRO A 938 -35.16 -14.08 -10.27
N GLU A 939 -34.16 -13.22 -10.37
CA GLU A 939 -34.25 -11.90 -11.00
C GLU A 939 -33.78 -12.01 -12.44
N SER A 940 -34.60 -11.64 -13.42
CA SER A 940 -34.18 -11.52 -14.82
C SER A 940 -33.47 -10.19 -15.04
N LYS A 941 -32.43 -10.19 -15.88
CA LYS A 941 -31.77 -8.98 -16.35
C LYS A 941 -32.82 -8.07 -16.96
N ALA A 942 -32.89 -6.87 -16.44
CA ALA A 942 -34.06 -6.06 -16.57
C ALA A 942 -34.08 -5.36 -17.95
N SER A 943 -35.07 -5.65 -18.80
CA SER A 943 -35.47 -4.71 -19.84
C SER A 943 -36.47 -3.72 -19.21
N VAL A 944 -35.97 -2.69 -18.51
CA VAL A 944 -36.86 -1.80 -17.75
C VAL A 944 -37.27 -0.60 -18.58
N GLN A 945 -38.54 -0.52 -18.96
CA GLN A 945 -39.22 0.76 -19.06
C GLN A 945 -39.48 1.27 -17.64
N SER A 946 -38.63 2.18 -17.15
CA SER A 946 -38.76 2.81 -15.84
C SER A 946 -39.68 4.02 -15.95
N GLY A 947 -40.86 3.90 -15.34
CA GLY A 947 -41.71 5.07 -15.12
C GLY A 947 -40.98 6.11 -14.27
N LYS A 948 -41.01 7.39 -14.68
CA LYS A 948 -40.65 8.65 -13.97
C LYS A 948 -39.45 8.69 -12.99
N ASN A 949 -38.56 7.69 -12.94
CA ASN A 949 -37.48 7.60 -11.94
C ASN A 949 -36.07 7.71 -12.55
N ALA A 950 -35.92 8.21 -13.78
CA ALA A 950 -34.61 8.40 -14.40
C ALA A 950 -34.12 9.84 -14.26
N ARG A 951 -32.80 10.01 -14.16
CA ARG A 951 -32.13 11.29 -13.98
C ARG A 951 -30.95 11.41 -14.93
N ALA A 952 -30.73 12.60 -15.46
CA ALA A 952 -29.50 12.96 -16.13
C ALA A 952 -28.84 14.14 -15.42
N TYR A 953 -27.57 13.97 -15.04
CA TYR A 953 -26.75 14.99 -14.40
C TYR A 953 -25.81 15.60 -15.43
N ASN A 954 -25.78 16.92 -15.54
CA ASN A 954 -24.67 17.65 -16.15
C ASN A 954 -23.63 17.91 -15.04
N ILE A 955 -22.47 17.26 -15.16
CA ILE A 955 -21.35 17.41 -14.22
C ILE A 955 -20.24 18.31 -14.74
N GLN A 956 -20.36 18.83 -15.97
CA GLN A 956 -19.34 19.69 -16.57
C GLN A 956 -18.94 20.87 -15.67
N PRO A 957 -19.88 21.57 -14.98
CA PRO A 957 -19.49 22.67 -14.10
C PRO A 957 -18.57 22.27 -12.93
N TYR A 958 -18.67 21.03 -12.47
CA TYR A 958 -17.77 20.48 -11.45
C TYR A 958 -16.41 20.15 -12.07
N VAL A 959 -16.41 19.51 -13.23
CA VAL A 959 -15.19 19.18 -14.00
C VAL A 959 -14.38 20.43 -14.30
N ASP A 960 -15.03 21.51 -14.77
CA ASP A 960 -14.39 22.79 -15.05
C ASP A 960 -13.72 23.35 -13.78
N CYS A 961 -14.44 23.33 -12.64
CA CYS A 961 -13.87 23.81 -11.37
C CYS A 961 -12.66 22.98 -10.92
N ILE A 962 -12.62 21.66 -11.16
CA ILE A 962 -11.46 20.83 -10.81
C ILE A 962 -10.28 21.11 -11.76
N GLN A 963 -10.52 21.13 -13.08
CA GLN A 963 -9.48 21.34 -14.08
C GLN A 963 -8.87 22.75 -14.00
N GLU A 964 -9.64 23.73 -13.56
CA GLU A 964 -9.15 25.09 -13.27
C GLU A 964 -8.60 25.25 -11.84
N TYR A 965 -8.43 24.15 -11.10
CA TYR A 965 -7.88 24.14 -9.74
C TYR A 965 -8.63 25.04 -8.75
N LYS A 966 -9.95 25.14 -8.87
CA LYS A 966 -10.81 25.95 -7.99
C LYS A 966 -11.07 25.30 -6.63
N TYR A 967 -11.43 26.13 -5.68
CA TYR A 967 -11.76 25.77 -4.31
C TYR A 967 -13.26 25.80 -4.06
N PHE A 968 -13.71 24.92 -3.17
CA PHE A 968 -15.10 24.69 -2.80
C PHE A 968 -15.29 25.12 -1.33
N GLY A 969 -16.26 25.99 -1.08
CA GLY A 969 -16.64 26.36 0.27
C GLY A 969 -17.57 25.31 0.88
N VAL A 970 -17.11 24.60 1.90
CA VAL A 970 -17.82 23.45 2.49
C VAL A 970 -17.75 23.46 4.02
N SER A 971 -18.83 23.02 4.67
CA SER A 971 -18.90 22.95 6.15
C SER A 971 -18.17 21.73 6.68
N GLY A 972 -17.57 21.83 7.88
CA GLY A 972 -16.91 20.71 8.52
C GLY A 972 -15.50 20.41 7.99
N TYR A 973 -14.88 21.34 7.26
CA TYR A 973 -13.53 21.22 6.72
C TYR A 973 -12.63 22.37 7.22
N PRO A 974 -11.29 22.22 7.19
CA PRO A 974 -10.38 23.28 7.66
C PRO A 974 -10.62 24.61 6.94
N SER A 975 -10.79 25.66 7.72
CA SER A 975 -10.79 27.05 7.27
C SER A 975 -9.38 27.52 6.88
N PHE A 976 -9.28 28.69 6.26
CA PHE A 976 -7.98 29.28 5.93
C PHE A 976 -7.07 29.52 7.15
N LEU A 977 -7.66 29.90 8.31
CA LEU A 977 -6.87 30.06 9.53
C LEU A 977 -6.36 28.72 10.06
N GLU A 978 -7.16 27.65 9.97
CA GLU A 978 -6.70 26.30 10.33
C GLU A 978 -5.64 25.77 9.37
N ARG A 979 -5.69 26.16 8.09
CA ARG A 979 -4.63 25.85 7.11
C ARG A 979 -3.30 26.53 7.46
N LEU A 980 -3.32 27.76 7.99
CA LEU A 980 -2.12 28.40 8.57
C LEU A 980 -1.61 27.65 9.81
N GLU A 981 -2.50 26.99 10.55
CA GLU A 981 -2.18 26.13 11.72
C GLU A 981 -1.86 24.67 11.33
N GLY A 982 -1.54 24.42 10.05
CA GLY A 982 -1.09 23.11 9.56
C GLY A 982 -2.24 22.14 9.22
N GLY A 983 -3.46 22.64 9.11
CA GLY A 983 -4.66 21.84 8.78
C GLY A 983 -5.32 21.16 9.98
N SER A 984 -4.86 21.44 11.20
CA SER A 984 -5.42 20.91 12.44
C SER A 984 -6.85 21.38 12.68
N THR A 985 -7.77 20.46 12.98
CA THR A 985 -9.17 20.78 13.29
C THR A 985 -9.45 20.99 14.78
N THR A 986 -8.40 21.04 15.61
CA THR A 986 -8.51 21.24 17.07
C THR A 986 -9.26 22.53 17.42
N ASN A 987 -9.07 23.60 16.64
CA ASN A 987 -9.70 24.90 16.86
C ASN A 987 -11.00 25.11 16.07
N ARG A 988 -11.51 24.08 15.37
CA ARG A 988 -12.67 24.21 14.46
C ARG A 988 -13.90 24.76 15.14
N VAL A 989 -14.28 24.19 16.29
CA VAL A 989 -15.48 24.63 17.04
C VAL A 989 -15.34 26.09 17.48
N TYR A 990 -14.13 26.50 17.85
CA TYR A 990 -13.84 27.89 18.19
C TYR A 990 -14.03 28.80 16.98
N TYR A 991 -13.47 28.45 15.82
CA TYR A 991 -13.58 29.23 14.60
C TYR A 991 -15.01 29.27 14.03
N GLU A 992 -15.75 28.16 14.04
CA GLU A 992 -17.16 28.11 13.61
C GLU A 992 -18.04 28.99 14.51
N THR A 993 -17.85 28.93 15.83
CA THR A 993 -18.59 29.77 16.79
C THR A 993 -18.28 31.25 16.57
N LEU A 994 -17.02 31.57 16.31
CA LEU A 994 -16.57 32.93 16.08
C LEU A 994 -17.11 33.48 14.76
N ALA A 995 -17.01 32.70 13.68
CA ALA A 995 -17.54 33.02 12.37
C ALA A 995 -19.06 33.24 12.42
N ALA A 996 -19.81 32.39 13.12
CA ALA A 996 -21.26 32.52 13.25
C ALA A 996 -21.67 33.87 13.85
N LYS A 997 -20.92 34.37 14.85
CA LYS A 997 -21.14 35.71 15.45
C LYS A 997 -20.77 36.84 14.48
N MET A 998 -19.67 36.69 13.76
CA MET A 998 -19.23 37.72 12.81
C MET A 998 -20.16 37.81 11.59
N GLN A 999 -20.63 36.67 11.07
CA GLN A 999 -21.60 36.60 9.99
C GLN A 999 -22.93 37.26 10.39
N GLU A 1000 -23.38 37.12 11.65
CA GLU A 1000 -24.59 37.81 12.13
C GLU A 1000 -24.45 39.34 12.05
N ALA A 1001 -23.27 39.87 12.39
CA ALA A 1001 -23.00 41.29 12.33
C ALA A 1001 -22.81 41.82 10.89
N VAL A 1002 -22.19 41.04 10.00
CA VAL A 1002 -21.81 41.48 8.64
C VAL A 1002 -22.87 41.13 7.60
N TYR A 1003 -23.46 39.93 7.68
CA TYR A 1003 -24.40 39.38 6.71
C TYR A 1003 -25.83 39.23 7.24
N GLY A 1004 -26.08 39.47 8.53
CA GLY A 1004 -27.39 39.27 9.15
C GLY A 1004 -27.73 37.78 9.31
N GLU A 1005 -28.89 37.36 8.80
CA GLU A 1005 -29.35 35.97 8.96
C GLU A 1005 -28.65 34.95 8.05
N ALA A 1006 -27.89 35.41 7.04
CA ALA A 1006 -27.20 34.53 6.11
C ALA A 1006 -26.04 33.77 6.80
N LYS A 1007 -25.92 32.47 6.51
CA LYS A 1007 -24.86 31.60 7.02
C LYS A 1007 -24.06 31.00 5.88
N TYR A 1008 -22.75 31.11 5.97
CA TYR A 1008 -21.79 30.57 5.00
C TYR A 1008 -20.83 29.59 5.66
N PRO A 1009 -20.40 28.53 4.96
CA PRO A 1009 -19.33 27.66 5.45
C PRO A 1009 -18.03 28.46 5.59
N ILE A 1010 -17.16 28.02 6.51
CA ILE A 1010 -15.80 28.54 6.66
C ILE A 1010 -14.73 27.60 6.11
N GLY A 1011 -15.08 26.33 5.88
CA GLY A 1011 -14.15 25.33 5.40
C GLY A 1011 -13.84 25.49 3.93
N LEU A 1012 -12.61 25.17 3.57
CA LEU A 1012 -12.08 25.31 2.23
C LEU A 1012 -11.61 23.92 1.78
N VAL A 1013 -12.01 23.45 0.60
CA VAL A 1013 -11.57 22.16 0.02
C VAL A 1013 -11.17 22.38 -1.44
N SER A 1014 -10.17 21.65 -1.91
CA SER A 1014 -9.81 21.62 -3.33
C SER A 1014 -9.47 20.22 -3.78
N PHE A 1015 -9.64 19.99 -5.09
CA PHE A 1015 -9.32 18.71 -5.71
C PHE A 1015 -8.09 18.86 -6.59
N ILE A 1016 -7.31 17.79 -6.69
CA ILE A 1016 -6.19 17.65 -7.62
C ILE A 1016 -6.47 16.40 -8.44
N LEU A 1017 -6.30 16.49 -9.75
CA LEU A 1017 -6.29 15.31 -10.62
C LEU A 1017 -4.92 14.64 -10.48
N PRO A 1018 -4.84 13.38 -10.05
CA PRO A 1018 -3.56 12.68 -9.88
C PRO A 1018 -2.63 12.74 -11.09
N LYS A 1019 -3.16 12.68 -12.31
CA LYS A 1019 -2.38 12.82 -13.56
C LYS A 1019 -1.63 14.14 -13.69
N ASP A 1020 -2.06 15.18 -12.97
CA ASP A 1020 -1.46 16.51 -13.00
C ASP A 1020 -0.39 16.70 -11.91
N LEU A 1021 -0.15 15.67 -11.07
CA LEU A 1021 0.90 15.70 -10.05
C LEU A 1021 2.29 15.44 -10.65
N PRO A 1022 3.33 16.18 -10.20
CA PRO A 1022 4.71 15.88 -10.55
C PRO A 1022 5.11 14.45 -10.14
N PRO A 1023 5.83 13.70 -10.98
CA PRO A 1023 6.30 12.33 -10.67
C PRO A 1023 7.21 12.21 -9.43
N ASN A 1024 7.73 13.33 -8.90
CA ASN A 1024 8.77 13.37 -7.87
C ASN A 1024 8.25 13.88 -6.50
N LEU A 1025 6.95 13.82 -6.24
CA LEU A 1025 6.34 14.14 -4.93
C LEU A 1025 6.42 12.95 -3.96
N ASP A 1026 7.61 12.34 -3.88
CA ASP A 1026 7.87 11.01 -3.30
C ASP A 1026 7.98 11.01 -1.77
N PHE A 1027 7.12 11.76 -1.07
CA PHE A 1027 7.10 11.81 0.38
C PHE A 1027 5.69 12.11 0.90
N LEU A 1028 5.08 11.19 1.64
CA LEU A 1028 4.17 11.54 2.73
C LEU A 1028 4.17 10.45 3.80
N VAL A 1029 4.83 10.76 4.92
CA VAL A 1029 4.78 9.98 6.17
C VAL A 1029 3.41 10.18 6.82
N ARG A 1030 2.68 9.08 7.06
CA ARG A 1030 1.42 9.04 7.82
C ARG A 1030 1.59 9.67 9.21
N LYS A 1031 0.80 10.72 9.54
CA LYS A 1031 0.29 11.03 10.90
C LYS A 1031 -0.61 12.28 11.12
N GLN A 1032 -1.20 12.94 10.11
CA GLN A 1032 -2.09 14.11 10.35
C GLN A 1032 -3.43 14.07 9.57
N PRO A 1033 -4.54 14.64 10.10
CA PRO A 1033 -5.88 14.53 9.52
C PRO A 1033 -6.20 15.75 8.63
N ALA A 1034 -5.72 15.78 7.39
CA ALA A 1034 -6.07 16.85 6.44
C ALA A 1034 -6.88 16.27 5.27
N VAL A 1035 -8.04 16.84 4.97
CA VAL A 1035 -8.99 16.30 3.98
C VAL A 1035 -8.45 16.30 2.54
N ASP A 1036 -7.53 17.21 2.20
CA ASP A 1036 -6.90 17.27 0.88
C ASP A 1036 -5.72 16.28 0.73
N PHE A 1037 -5.32 15.57 1.81
CA PHE A 1037 -4.19 14.61 1.78
C PHE A 1037 -4.45 13.38 0.91
N ILE A 1038 -5.73 13.03 0.71
CA ILE A 1038 -6.15 11.88 -0.11
C ILE A 1038 -5.54 11.94 -1.52
N TYR A 1039 -5.20 13.14 -2.00
CA TYR A 1039 -4.67 13.38 -3.35
C TYR A 1039 -3.15 13.62 -3.40
N LEU A 1040 -2.41 13.46 -2.29
CA LEU A 1040 -0.95 13.68 -2.26
C LEU A 1040 -0.13 12.41 -1.92
N ASP A 1041 -0.77 11.32 -1.47
CA ASP A 1041 -0.13 10.02 -1.23
C ASP A 1041 -0.60 9.01 -2.29
N TYR A 1042 -0.23 9.24 -3.55
CA TYR A 1042 -0.68 8.46 -4.71
C TYR A 1042 -0.10 7.04 -4.74
N GLU A 1043 1.12 6.82 -4.23
CA GLU A 1043 1.77 5.50 -4.26
C GLU A 1043 1.29 4.55 -3.16
N ASN A 1044 0.88 5.06 -1.98
CA ASN A 1044 0.42 4.21 -0.87
C ASN A 1044 -1.10 4.25 -0.65
N TYR A 1045 -1.86 4.82 -1.57
CA TYR A 1045 -3.32 4.76 -1.54
C TYR A 1045 -3.78 3.34 -1.88
N ARG A 1046 -3.77 2.47 -0.88
CA ARG A 1046 -4.32 1.14 -1.00
C ARG A 1046 -5.78 1.23 -1.43
N SER A 1047 -6.14 0.44 -2.44
CA SER A 1047 -7.51 0.10 -2.82
C SER A 1047 -8.32 -0.61 -1.72
N ASP A 1048 -7.85 -0.64 -0.47
CA ASP A 1048 -8.41 -1.36 0.67
C ASP A 1048 -9.31 -0.49 1.58
N ARG A 1049 -9.44 0.81 1.32
CA ARG A 1049 -10.36 1.70 2.03
C ARG A 1049 -11.79 1.58 1.49
N SER A 1050 -12.68 1.04 2.31
CA SER A 1050 -14.10 0.83 1.98
C SER A 1050 -14.97 2.10 1.98
N ASP A 1051 -14.41 3.27 2.29
CA ASP A 1051 -15.14 4.52 2.49
C ASP A 1051 -14.88 5.57 1.40
N VAL A 1052 -14.23 5.20 0.30
CA VAL A 1052 -13.94 6.05 -0.86
C VAL A 1052 -14.45 5.44 -2.16
N TYR A 1053 -14.84 6.31 -3.09
CA TYR A 1053 -15.63 5.94 -4.26
C TYR A 1053 -15.09 6.64 -5.52
N LYS A 1054 -15.12 5.94 -6.65
CA LYS A 1054 -14.91 6.55 -7.97
C LYS A 1054 -16.10 7.44 -8.32
N VAL A 1055 -15.86 8.44 -9.16
CA VAL A 1055 -16.85 9.43 -9.58
C VAL A 1055 -17.17 9.22 -11.05
N LEU A 1056 -18.45 9.01 -11.37
CA LEU A 1056 -18.94 8.87 -12.73
C LEU A 1056 -18.65 10.15 -13.53
N GLY A 1057 -18.05 9.97 -14.71
CA GLY A 1057 -17.62 11.03 -15.62
C GLY A 1057 -16.25 11.62 -15.31
N ILE A 1058 -15.55 11.16 -14.26
CA ILE A 1058 -14.16 11.55 -13.96
C ILE A 1058 -13.24 10.32 -13.90
N SER A 1059 -13.50 9.39 -12.99
CA SER A 1059 -12.67 8.17 -12.76
C SER A 1059 -13.37 6.86 -13.05
N SER A 1060 -14.68 6.90 -13.28
CA SER A 1060 -15.44 5.77 -13.80
C SER A 1060 -16.43 6.28 -14.82
N ASN A 1061 -16.88 5.38 -15.69
CA ASN A 1061 -17.96 5.65 -16.62
C ASN A 1061 -19.15 4.70 -16.44
N GLY A 1062 -19.12 3.81 -15.44
CA GLY A 1062 -20.19 2.85 -15.20
C GLY A 1062 -20.15 1.65 -16.15
N GLY A 1063 -18.97 1.29 -16.67
CA GLY A 1063 -18.75 0.08 -17.47
C GLY A 1063 -18.98 0.24 -18.98
N VAL A 1064 -18.98 1.48 -19.49
CA VAL A 1064 -19.12 1.78 -20.92
C VAL A 1064 -17.77 2.19 -21.52
N ALA A 1065 -17.57 2.04 -22.83
CA ALA A 1065 -16.30 2.41 -23.47
C ALA A 1065 -16.21 3.92 -23.78
N THR A 1066 -16.14 4.77 -22.74
CA THR A 1066 -15.95 6.23 -22.88
C THR A 1066 -14.68 6.72 -22.19
N PRO A 1067 -14.03 7.78 -22.72
CA PRO A 1067 -12.86 8.37 -22.06
C PRO A 1067 -13.23 8.87 -20.66
N ILE A 1068 -12.43 8.49 -19.67
CA ILE A 1068 -12.46 9.04 -18.32
C ILE A 1068 -11.35 10.09 -18.18
N ILE A 1069 -11.57 11.10 -17.35
CA ILE A 1069 -10.66 12.24 -17.20
C ILE A 1069 -9.39 11.80 -16.46
N ASP A 1070 -9.55 11.04 -15.39
CA ASP A 1070 -8.48 10.52 -14.55
C ASP A 1070 -9.00 9.31 -13.75
N GLU A 1071 -8.47 8.11 -14.03
CA GLU A 1071 -8.91 6.86 -13.42
C GLU A 1071 -8.66 6.76 -11.91
N ASN A 1072 -7.80 7.63 -11.37
CA ASN A 1072 -7.37 7.59 -9.97
C ASN A 1072 -8.03 8.68 -9.12
N PHE A 1073 -9.10 9.29 -9.60
CA PHE A 1073 -9.86 10.28 -8.83
C PHE A 1073 -10.89 9.62 -7.90
N TYR A 1074 -10.75 9.81 -6.58
CA TYR A 1074 -11.66 9.24 -5.57
C TYR A 1074 -12.25 10.31 -4.67
N LEU A 1075 -13.51 10.12 -4.24
CA LEU A 1075 -14.17 10.96 -3.23
C LEU A 1075 -14.71 10.08 -2.09
N ASP A 1076 -14.63 10.55 -0.85
CA ASP A 1076 -15.44 9.97 0.23
C ASP A 1076 -16.89 10.46 0.15
N TYR A 1077 -17.79 9.69 0.76
CA TYR A 1077 -19.22 9.97 0.71
C TYR A 1077 -19.61 11.29 1.42
N GLN A 1078 -18.87 11.72 2.45
CA GLN A 1078 -19.16 12.96 3.18
C GLN A 1078 -18.82 14.19 2.34
N ILE A 1079 -17.65 14.21 1.68
CA ILE A 1079 -17.25 15.26 0.74
C ILE A 1079 -18.19 15.31 -0.45
N ALA A 1080 -18.49 14.15 -1.05
CA ALA A 1080 -19.43 14.08 -2.17
C ALA A 1080 -20.82 14.60 -1.78
N THR A 1081 -21.28 14.32 -0.56
CA THR A 1081 -22.53 14.86 -0.03
C THR A 1081 -22.47 16.36 0.16
N ALA A 1082 -21.34 16.92 0.61
CA ALA A 1082 -21.15 18.35 0.75
C ALA A 1082 -21.19 19.09 -0.61
N ILE A 1083 -20.69 18.45 -1.68
CA ILE A 1083 -20.57 19.08 -3.01
C ILE A 1083 -21.80 18.82 -3.89
N PHE A 1084 -22.24 17.56 -4.00
CA PHE A 1084 -23.34 17.14 -4.87
C PHE A 1084 -24.68 17.05 -4.13
N GLY A 1085 -24.67 17.06 -2.80
CA GLY A 1085 -25.82 16.68 -1.97
C GLY A 1085 -26.02 15.17 -1.89
N GLY A 1086 -26.79 14.71 -0.90
CA GLY A 1086 -26.97 13.27 -0.64
C GLY A 1086 -27.46 12.46 -1.84
N ARG A 1087 -28.41 13.00 -2.62
CA ARG A 1087 -28.89 12.33 -3.85
C ARG A 1087 -27.83 12.30 -4.95
N GLY A 1088 -27.14 13.42 -5.19
CA GLY A 1088 -26.07 13.50 -6.18
C GLY A 1088 -24.89 12.58 -5.81
N ALA A 1089 -24.52 12.52 -4.53
CA ALA A 1089 -23.49 11.60 -4.05
C ALA A 1089 -23.88 10.13 -4.27
N GLN A 1090 -25.13 9.75 -3.96
CA GLN A 1090 -25.61 8.38 -4.20
C GLN A 1090 -25.58 7.99 -5.69
N ASP A 1091 -25.98 8.93 -6.56
CA ASP A 1091 -26.16 8.68 -7.98
C ASP A 1091 -24.84 8.77 -8.77
N LEU A 1092 -23.90 9.64 -8.36
CA LEU A 1092 -22.63 9.90 -9.07
C LEU A 1092 -21.45 9.05 -8.58
N LEU A 1093 -21.52 8.45 -7.39
CA LEU A 1093 -20.44 7.61 -6.85
C LEU A 1093 -20.61 6.14 -7.22
N VAL A 1094 -19.49 5.45 -7.44
CA VAL A 1094 -19.41 3.99 -7.65
C VAL A 1094 -18.27 3.41 -6.82
N SER A 1095 -18.38 2.15 -6.39
CA SER A 1095 -17.29 1.47 -5.69
C SER A 1095 -16.02 1.48 -6.55
N GLY A 1096 -14.90 1.80 -5.90
CA GLY A 1096 -13.58 1.97 -6.52
C GLY A 1096 -13.00 0.68 -7.05
#